data_AF-A0A919TZT8-F1
#
_entry.id   AF-A0A919TZT8-F1
#
_cell.length_a   1.000
_cell.length_b   1.000
_cell.length_c   1.000
_cell.angle_alpha   90.00
_cell.angle_beta   90.00
_cell.angle_gamma   90.00
#
_symmetry.space_group_name_H-M   'P 1'
#
loop_
_entity.id
_entity.type
_entity.pdbx_description
1 polymer ?
#
loop_
_entity_poly.entity_id
_entity_poly.type
_entity_poly.pdbx_seq_one_letter_code
_entity_poly.pdbx_strand_id
1 'polypeptide(L)'
;MAAATVLLAFVGALAVADPSGLLAPVGGRGLPLLGTGGAYGWAPLLVGLPVLLAGVVVPVHVVARVGRPVVTGGWVLVVTWVAAVGAGALAAAATAVVSALPLAGPHLSPLSVVRFAFATSGFAALELLAVGPVAGAAAALAFRFGPHDAPGRAEAAEPAESAESAESAEPSGRAGSRPPATRLVLPVVALLVVVSLAAVGFASTTWRGGPVGYAFAGPLVAPTAAAGVLGLLAGTAVLVGACTGTLRALVRRLDDRAFPVSVAVWLAAIVAGLCLGVVDALVAALPGSAAVAGAGPDAWWVATTFVAVATGIGYGAAVGLLAALATGLAWPWRDRLLPAVPHPRSRRLAGGGLAVLLLTLPFVVGTPAEAGPQATTPAAATDDLPRLQLLPAHEPGGLPAIGDETGRQVVLRGVNVNQLIDYYLKDPAVPATGPLTDDDFAQIAAMGFDVVRLGMSWSRLEPRRGEIDETYLRQVRAAVASAKAHGVYVVLDMHEDAWGNAIARPDETCGGGTTPTTGWDGAPSWATITDGTLHCQFMARDLAPAVATAFSSFYTDRDGIQTELVRTWATIARTFADEPAVAGYDLLNEPGIGADPPVSSGLLLGRYYDAAIDAIRAAEQDAGGFPHLVFFEPSVLWSGLAFDVTPPPGFTDDRQLVFAPHPYSESISMDQSLGFTLASIERNLDVSSRAAAAYGAALWAGEWGWFGDPDVDGAKVQRFVAAQDRLGIGGAFWVWRQGCGSPETASDATSSGNLVSVDCATGELSPPPDGFAVPLTRAYPRAFPGRLDSLTSGTGGRDLELAATVVSDDIGCQLDVWVPGEAFPQVRTTGVADATTTEVPGGWRVTGCASDAYTVSVTS
;
A
#
# COMPACT_ATOMS: atom_id res chain seq x y z
N MET A 1 32.38 -2.22 -16.62
CA MET A 1 33.21 -2.50 -15.43
C MET A 1 33.13 -1.38 -14.41
N ALA A 2 33.62 -0.15 -14.67
CA ALA A 2 33.59 0.93 -13.68
C ALA A 2 32.20 1.20 -13.05
N ALA A 3 31.13 1.30 -13.85
CA ALA A 3 29.76 1.44 -13.33
C ALA A 3 29.33 0.26 -12.44
N ALA A 4 29.63 -0.98 -12.86
CA ALA A 4 29.30 -2.18 -12.09
C ALA A 4 30.05 -2.21 -10.75
N THR A 5 31.32 -1.77 -10.73
CA THR A 5 32.10 -1.66 -9.48
C THR A 5 31.49 -0.65 -8.53
N VAL A 6 31.03 0.51 -9.01
CA VAL A 6 30.34 1.51 -8.18
C VAL A 6 29.05 0.95 -7.61
N LEU A 7 28.24 0.28 -8.43
CA LEU A 7 26.98 -0.33 -7.97
C LEU A 7 27.23 -1.45 -6.96
N LEU A 8 28.22 -2.31 -7.18
CA LEU A 8 28.64 -3.33 -6.22
C LEU A 8 29.11 -2.73 -4.89
N ALA A 9 29.91 -1.66 -4.95
CA ALA A 9 30.37 -0.97 -3.75
C ALA A 9 29.19 -0.34 -2.99
N PHE A 10 28.21 0.22 -3.70
CA PHE A 10 27.02 0.81 -3.08
C PHE A 10 26.11 -0.25 -2.45
N VAL A 11 25.82 -1.34 -3.17
CA VAL A 11 25.07 -2.49 -2.63
C VAL A 11 25.77 -3.07 -1.40
N GLY A 12 27.10 -3.29 -1.47
CA GLY A 12 27.87 -3.80 -0.33
C GLY A 12 27.93 -2.83 0.84
N ALA A 13 28.06 -1.53 0.60
CA ALA A 13 28.08 -0.52 1.65
C ALA A 13 26.73 -0.42 2.36
N LEU A 14 25.62 -0.43 1.62
CA LEU A 14 24.29 -0.35 2.20
C LEU A 14 23.85 -1.62 2.90
N ALA A 15 24.28 -2.79 2.42
CA ALA A 15 24.04 -4.03 3.16
C ALA A 15 24.69 -4.05 4.56
N VAL A 16 25.66 -3.16 4.81
CA VAL A 16 26.29 -2.95 6.12
C VAL A 16 25.70 -1.74 6.86
N ALA A 17 25.45 -0.64 6.16
CA ALA A 17 25.04 0.62 6.75
C ALA A 17 23.52 0.75 6.99
N ASP A 18 22.71 -0.03 6.27
CA ASP A 18 21.27 -0.07 6.40
C ASP A 18 20.82 -1.48 6.83
N PRO A 19 20.66 -1.73 8.14
CA PRO A 19 20.21 -3.02 8.64
C PRO A 19 18.78 -3.36 8.22
N SER A 20 17.96 -2.34 7.94
CA SER A 20 16.58 -2.52 7.46
C SER A 20 16.52 -2.95 6.00
N GLY A 21 17.58 -2.70 5.22
CA GLY A 21 17.67 -2.91 3.77
C GLY A 21 16.57 -2.24 2.96
N LEU A 22 15.96 -1.17 3.48
CA LEU A 22 14.99 -0.33 2.77
C LEU A 22 15.64 0.63 1.77
N LEU A 23 16.93 0.93 1.95
CA LEU A 23 17.68 1.89 1.14
C LEU A 23 18.59 1.20 0.10
N ALA A 24 18.64 -0.13 0.10
CA ALA A 24 19.54 -0.93 -0.72
C ALA A 24 18.91 -1.28 -2.09
N PRO A 25 19.60 -0.98 -3.22
CA PRO A 25 19.04 -1.18 -4.56
C PRO A 25 18.77 -2.65 -4.92
N VAL A 26 19.42 -3.55 -4.19
CA VAL A 26 19.21 -4.98 -4.22
C VAL A 26 19.24 -5.45 -2.77
N GLY A 27 18.14 -6.07 -2.33
CA GLY A 27 17.94 -6.54 -0.97
C GLY A 27 19.10 -7.38 -0.44
N GLY A 28 19.44 -7.15 0.82
CA GLY A 28 20.52 -7.83 1.53
C GLY A 28 20.45 -7.45 3.00
N ARG A 29 19.27 -7.65 3.60
CA ARG A 29 18.98 -7.23 4.97
C ARG A 29 19.86 -8.00 5.95
N GLY A 30 20.73 -7.29 6.62
CA GLY A 30 21.58 -7.82 7.69
C GLY A 30 22.43 -9.03 7.30
N LEU A 31 22.97 -9.08 6.07
CA LEU A 31 23.83 -10.15 5.51
C LEU A 31 24.44 -11.06 6.60
N PRO A 32 23.79 -12.18 6.99
CA PRO A 32 24.56 -13.31 7.40
C PRO A 32 25.06 -13.84 6.06
N LEU A 33 26.28 -13.47 5.65
CA LEU A 33 26.99 -14.07 4.50
C LEU A 33 27.04 -15.63 4.59
N LEU A 34 26.52 -16.21 5.67
CA LEU A 34 26.51 -17.61 6.07
C LEU A 34 25.17 -18.06 6.73
N GLY A 35 24.02 -17.43 6.41
CA GLY A 35 22.72 -17.79 7.00
C GLY A 35 21.98 -18.91 6.26
N THR A 36 21.16 -19.69 6.99
CA THR A 36 20.22 -20.67 6.42
C THR A 36 18.90 -19.99 6.10
N GLY A 37 18.67 -19.69 4.82
CA GLY A 37 17.38 -19.20 4.31
C GLY A 37 17.03 -19.92 3.02
N GLY A 38 15.74 -20.13 2.78
CA GLY A 38 15.23 -20.70 1.52
C GLY A 38 15.52 -19.79 0.31
N ALA A 39 15.13 -20.23 -0.90
CA ALA A 39 15.35 -19.49 -2.15
C ALA A 39 14.90 -18.02 -2.11
N TYR A 40 13.89 -17.71 -1.28
CA TYR A 40 13.35 -16.36 -1.04
C TYR A 40 14.42 -15.35 -0.57
N GLY A 41 15.18 -15.66 0.48
CA GLY A 41 16.19 -14.74 1.03
C GLY A 41 17.42 -14.53 0.14
N TRP A 42 17.67 -15.45 -0.80
CA TRP A 42 18.80 -15.37 -1.73
C TRP A 42 18.43 -14.79 -3.10
N ALA A 43 17.14 -14.65 -3.43
CA ALA A 43 16.69 -14.14 -4.72
C ALA A 43 17.26 -12.75 -5.06
N PRO A 44 17.34 -11.77 -4.12
CA PRO A 44 17.99 -10.50 -4.40
C PRO A 44 19.44 -10.67 -4.88
N LEU A 45 20.23 -11.53 -4.24
CA LEU A 45 21.66 -11.71 -4.57
C LEU A 45 21.88 -12.61 -5.79
N LEU A 46 21.10 -13.69 -5.94
CA LEU A 46 21.26 -14.67 -7.02
C LEU A 46 20.59 -14.26 -8.33
N VAL A 47 19.57 -13.39 -8.26
CA VAL A 47 18.78 -12.95 -9.42
C VAL A 47 18.86 -11.43 -9.56
N GLY A 48 18.49 -10.70 -8.51
CA GLY A 48 18.45 -9.23 -8.54
C GLY A 48 19.80 -8.60 -8.91
N LEU A 49 20.88 -8.97 -8.21
CA LEU A 49 22.21 -8.41 -8.44
C LEU A 49 22.74 -8.72 -9.85
N PRO A 50 22.71 -9.97 -10.36
CA PRO A 50 23.07 -10.25 -11.74
C PRO A 50 22.24 -9.48 -12.76
N VAL A 51 20.92 -9.35 -12.56
CA VAL A 51 20.03 -8.59 -13.44
C VAL A 51 20.39 -7.10 -13.43
N LEU A 52 20.63 -6.52 -12.26
CA LEU A 52 21.08 -5.12 -12.13
C LEU A 52 22.39 -4.90 -12.88
N LEU A 53 23.40 -5.74 -12.63
CA LEU A 53 24.72 -5.59 -13.24
C LEU A 53 24.68 -5.80 -14.76
N ALA A 54 23.98 -6.84 -15.24
CA ALA A 54 23.84 -7.09 -16.67
C ALA A 54 23.06 -5.97 -17.37
N GLY A 55 21.95 -5.53 -16.77
CA GLY A 55 21.10 -4.46 -17.27
C GLY A 55 21.82 -3.11 -17.37
N VAL A 56 22.86 -2.88 -16.57
CA VAL A 56 23.72 -1.69 -16.68
C VAL A 56 24.89 -1.90 -17.63
N VAL A 57 25.61 -3.03 -17.51
CA VAL A 57 26.85 -3.25 -18.27
C VAL A 57 26.56 -3.41 -19.76
N VAL A 58 25.50 -4.13 -20.14
CA VAL A 58 25.21 -4.40 -21.55
C VAL A 58 24.94 -3.12 -22.34
N PRO A 59 24.01 -2.22 -21.95
CA PRO A 59 23.78 -0.97 -22.67
C PRO A 59 25.01 -0.08 -22.73
N VAL A 60 25.75 0.04 -21.62
CA VAL A 60 26.96 0.88 -21.54
C VAL A 60 28.06 0.35 -22.45
N HIS A 61 28.27 -0.97 -22.48
CA HIS A 61 29.25 -1.62 -23.34
C HIS A 61 28.92 -1.41 -24.83
N VAL A 62 27.64 -1.54 -25.19
CA VAL A 62 27.19 -1.26 -26.56
C VAL A 62 27.48 0.19 -26.93
N VAL A 63 27.10 1.17 -26.09
CA VAL A 63 27.38 2.59 -26.37
C VAL A 63 28.88 2.85 -26.50
N ALA A 64 29.69 2.27 -25.62
CA ALA A 64 31.14 2.46 -25.63
C ALA A 64 31.81 1.91 -26.91
N ARG A 65 31.28 0.82 -27.50
CA ARG A 65 31.81 0.22 -28.73
C ARG A 65 31.65 1.08 -29.99
N VAL A 66 30.72 2.04 -30.00
CA VAL A 66 30.55 2.96 -31.14
C VAL A 66 31.74 3.94 -31.27
N GLY A 67 32.51 4.11 -30.19
CA GLY A 67 33.76 4.88 -30.17
C GLY A 67 33.59 6.38 -29.91
N ARG A 68 34.71 7.01 -29.52
CA ARG A 68 34.79 8.45 -29.17
C ARG A 68 34.48 9.47 -30.29
N PRO A 69 34.61 9.20 -31.60
CA PRO A 69 34.27 10.23 -32.61
C PRO A 69 32.76 10.50 -32.72
N VAL A 70 31.91 9.65 -32.12
CA VAL A 70 30.45 9.77 -32.21
C VAL A 70 29.79 9.91 -30.83
N VAL A 71 30.38 9.34 -29.78
CA VAL A 71 29.84 9.32 -28.41
C VAL A 71 30.72 10.13 -27.46
N THR A 72 30.11 11.03 -26.67
CA THR A 72 30.79 11.82 -25.63
C THR A 72 30.70 11.16 -24.26
N GLY A 73 31.59 11.53 -23.33
CA GLY A 73 31.51 11.06 -21.94
C GLY A 73 30.17 11.42 -21.27
N GLY A 74 29.58 12.58 -21.59
CA GLY A 74 28.25 12.95 -21.11
C GLY A 74 27.14 11.99 -21.59
N TRP A 75 27.26 11.46 -22.80
CA TRP A 75 26.35 10.43 -23.31
C TRP A 75 26.47 9.11 -22.57
N VAL A 76 27.70 8.69 -22.28
CA VAL A 76 27.95 7.49 -21.47
C VAL A 76 27.34 7.66 -20.07
N LEU A 77 27.45 8.84 -19.46
CA LEU A 77 26.82 9.13 -18.17
C LEU A 77 25.30 8.95 -18.24
N VAL A 78 24.62 9.64 -19.16
CA VAL A 78 23.16 9.61 -19.25
C VAL A 78 22.63 8.20 -19.55
N VAL A 79 23.26 7.49 -20.50
CA VAL A 79 22.83 6.12 -20.81
C VAL A 79 23.06 5.18 -19.63
N THR A 80 24.19 5.31 -18.92
CA THR A 80 24.44 4.51 -17.72
C THR A 80 23.41 4.79 -16.64
N TRP A 81 23.03 6.05 -16.44
CA TRP A 81 22.04 6.43 -15.44
C TRP A 81 20.66 5.85 -15.77
N VAL A 82 20.16 6.04 -16.99
CA VAL A 82 18.87 5.46 -17.43
C VAL A 82 18.91 3.93 -17.34
N ALA A 83 20.03 3.31 -17.76
CA ALA A 83 20.21 1.87 -17.65
C ALA A 83 20.20 1.39 -16.20
N ALA A 84 20.81 2.15 -15.27
CA ALA A 84 20.78 1.82 -13.84
C ALA A 84 19.35 1.81 -13.31
N VAL A 85 18.59 2.89 -13.52
CA VAL A 85 17.19 2.99 -13.07
C VAL A 85 16.35 1.83 -13.62
N GLY A 86 16.40 1.59 -14.94
CA GLY A 86 15.66 0.50 -15.56
C GLY A 86 16.10 -0.88 -15.08
N ALA A 87 17.41 -1.09 -14.89
CA ALA A 87 17.96 -2.35 -14.43
C ALA A 87 17.60 -2.64 -12.97
N GLY A 88 17.51 -1.62 -12.12
CA GLY A 88 17.00 -1.76 -10.75
C GLY A 88 15.55 -2.19 -10.72
N ALA A 89 14.69 -1.57 -11.53
CA ALA A 89 13.30 -2.00 -11.65
C ALA A 89 13.18 -3.46 -12.15
N LEU A 90 13.96 -3.84 -13.17
CA LEU A 90 13.98 -5.23 -13.63
C LEU A 90 14.53 -6.20 -12.58
N ALA A 91 15.55 -5.79 -11.82
CA ALA A 91 16.12 -6.59 -10.73
C ALA A 91 15.11 -6.82 -9.62
N ALA A 92 14.39 -5.77 -9.20
CA ALA A 92 13.33 -5.85 -8.21
C ALA A 92 12.17 -6.74 -8.69
N ALA A 93 11.70 -6.54 -9.92
CA ALA A 93 10.64 -7.37 -10.51
C ALA A 93 11.05 -8.85 -10.61
N ALA A 94 12.28 -9.12 -11.08
CA ALA A 94 12.78 -10.49 -11.22
C ALA A 94 12.95 -11.17 -9.85
N THR A 95 13.45 -10.44 -8.85
CA THR A 95 13.56 -10.91 -7.48
C THR A 95 12.18 -11.26 -6.91
N ALA A 96 11.23 -10.32 -7.01
CA ALA A 96 9.85 -10.50 -6.57
C ALA A 96 9.18 -11.73 -7.21
N VAL A 97 9.33 -11.91 -8.52
CA VAL A 97 8.78 -13.08 -9.22
C VAL A 97 9.41 -14.37 -8.73
N VAL A 98 10.74 -14.44 -8.59
CA VAL A 98 11.42 -15.66 -8.12
C VAL A 98 11.06 -15.97 -6.67
N SER A 99 10.90 -14.95 -5.83
CA SER A 99 10.52 -15.08 -4.43
C SER A 99 9.06 -15.53 -4.23
N ALA A 100 8.12 -14.96 -4.98
CA ALA A 100 6.68 -15.17 -4.75
C ALA A 100 6.04 -16.27 -5.63
N LEU A 101 6.58 -16.55 -6.83
CA LEU A 101 6.00 -17.55 -7.74
C LEU A 101 5.91 -18.97 -7.13
N PRO A 102 6.88 -19.45 -6.31
CA PRO A 102 6.75 -20.74 -5.62
C PRO A 102 5.59 -20.80 -4.63
N LEU A 103 5.06 -19.65 -4.19
CA LEU A 103 3.93 -19.54 -3.27
C LEU A 103 2.59 -19.47 -4.01
N ALA A 104 2.59 -19.52 -5.35
CA ALA A 104 1.37 -19.50 -6.13
C ALA A 104 0.47 -20.70 -5.81
N GLY A 105 -0.82 -20.45 -5.68
CA GLY A 105 -1.81 -21.42 -5.22
C GLY A 105 -3.23 -20.85 -5.32
N PRO A 106 -4.20 -21.41 -4.57
CA PRO A 106 -5.59 -20.95 -4.59
C PRO A 106 -5.74 -19.44 -4.34
N HIS A 107 -4.98 -18.93 -3.36
CA HIS A 107 -5.02 -17.53 -2.90
C HIS A 107 -3.96 -16.63 -3.55
N LEU A 108 -3.22 -17.13 -4.55
CA LEU A 108 -2.19 -16.34 -5.24
C LEU A 108 -1.97 -16.84 -6.67
N SER A 109 -2.45 -16.09 -7.65
CA SER A 109 -2.26 -16.45 -9.05
C SER A 109 -0.83 -16.11 -9.55
N PRO A 110 -0.22 -16.94 -10.42
CA PRO A 110 1.06 -16.61 -11.07
C PRO A 110 1.02 -15.28 -11.84
N LEU A 111 -0.14 -14.94 -12.41
CA LEU A 111 -0.32 -13.70 -13.16
C LEU A 111 -0.33 -12.48 -12.23
N SER A 112 -0.97 -12.60 -11.06
CA SER A 112 -0.98 -11.56 -10.03
C SER A 112 0.44 -11.30 -9.51
N VAL A 113 1.25 -12.35 -9.32
CA VAL A 113 2.68 -12.22 -8.96
C VAL A 113 3.44 -11.37 -9.97
N VAL A 114 3.35 -11.71 -11.26
CA VAL A 114 4.06 -10.98 -12.32
C VAL A 114 3.55 -9.53 -12.43
N ARG A 115 2.24 -9.32 -12.38
CA ARG A 115 1.63 -7.98 -12.47
C ARG A 115 2.05 -7.10 -11.30
N PHE A 116 1.94 -7.61 -10.08
CA PHE A 116 2.31 -6.88 -8.87
C PHE A 116 3.81 -6.56 -8.86
N ALA A 117 4.67 -7.54 -9.13
CA ALA A 117 6.12 -7.37 -9.16
C ALA A 117 6.57 -6.22 -10.06
N PHE A 118 6.00 -6.09 -11.25
CA PHE A 118 6.32 -5.00 -12.17
C PHE A 118 5.64 -3.68 -11.77
N ALA A 119 4.39 -3.71 -11.32
CA ALA A 119 3.67 -2.52 -10.87
C ALA A 119 4.37 -1.80 -9.71
N THR A 120 5.08 -2.56 -8.87
CA THR A 120 5.77 -2.04 -7.69
C THR A 120 7.30 -2.01 -7.83
N SER A 121 7.86 -2.56 -8.90
CA SER A 121 9.32 -2.58 -9.13
C SER A 121 10.00 -1.22 -9.15
N GLY A 122 9.26 -0.16 -9.50
CA GLY A 122 9.82 1.18 -9.56
C GLY A 122 10.12 1.78 -8.18
N PHE A 123 9.51 1.28 -7.09
CA PHE A 123 9.78 1.75 -5.73
C PHE A 123 11.24 1.50 -5.34
N ALA A 124 11.76 0.29 -5.59
CA ALA A 124 13.18 -0.03 -5.38
C ALA A 124 14.10 0.74 -6.36
N ALA A 125 13.61 1.04 -7.57
CA ALA A 125 14.42 1.73 -8.59
C ALA A 125 14.61 3.23 -8.32
N LEU A 126 13.84 3.83 -7.41
CA LEU A 126 13.95 5.26 -7.07
C LEU A 126 15.34 5.63 -6.54
N GLU A 127 15.97 4.76 -5.77
CA GLU A 127 17.32 4.97 -5.23
C GLU A 127 18.35 5.16 -6.34
N LEU A 128 18.16 4.48 -7.48
CA LEU A 128 19.05 4.59 -8.64
C LEU A 128 18.88 5.90 -9.39
N LEU A 129 17.87 6.72 -9.07
CA LEU A 129 17.84 8.13 -9.50
C LEU A 129 18.95 8.93 -8.81
N ALA A 130 19.26 8.64 -7.55
CA ALA A 130 20.32 9.32 -6.79
C ALA A 130 21.71 8.67 -7.00
N VAL A 131 21.78 7.34 -7.07
CA VAL A 131 23.04 6.59 -7.16
C VAL A 131 23.53 6.45 -8.60
N GLY A 132 22.61 6.30 -9.55
CA GLY A 132 22.91 6.12 -10.97
C GLY A 132 23.83 7.19 -11.59
N PRO A 133 23.73 8.49 -11.24
CA PRO A 133 24.66 9.51 -11.69
C PRO A 133 26.11 9.23 -11.30
N VAL A 134 26.38 8.65 -10.12
CA VAL A 134 27.74 8.30 -9.66
C VAL A 134 28.30 7.16 -10.50
N ALA A 135 27.50 6.11 -10.72
CA ALA A 135 27.86 5.00 -11.61
C ALA A 135 28.10 5.50 -13.06
N GLY A 136 27.26 6.43 -13.53
CA GLY A 136 27.39 7.07 -14.83
C GLY A 136 28.64 7.93 -14.96
N ALA A 137 29.00 8.70 -13.92
CA ALA A 137 30.24 9.47 -13.89
C ALA A 137 31.48 8.57 -13.96
N ALA A 138 31.48 7.46 -13.20
CA ALA A 138 32.57 6.49 -13.25
C ALA A 138 32.71 5.85 -14.64
N ALA A 139 31.60 5.47 -15.28
CA ALA A 139 31.61 4.96 -16.65
C ALA A 139 32.12 6.02 -17.65
N ALA A 140 31.69 7.27 -17.53
CA ALA A 140 32.10 8.37 -18.39
C ALA A 140 33.60 8.69 -18.26
N LEU A 141 34.13 8.68 -17.03
CA LEU A 141 35.56 8.87 -16.75
C LEU A 141 36.38 7.72 -17.33
N ALA A 142 35.96 6.47 -17.11
CA ALA A 142 36.61 5.30 -17.70
C ALA A 142 36.57 5.34 -19.23
N PHE A 143 35.46 5.77 -19.83
CA PHE A 143 35.36 5.95 -21.27
C PHE A 143 36.28 7.04 -21.80
N ARG A 144 36.45 8.15 -21.05
CA ARG A 144 37.29 9.30 -21.44
C ARG A 144 38.79 9.04 -21.28
N PHE A 145 39.20 8.29 -20.26
CA PHE A 145 40.61 8.12 -19.88
C PHE A 145 41.12 6.68 -20.01
N GLY A 146 40.28 5.72 -20.39
CA GLY A 146 40.67 4.32 -20.57
C GLY A 146 41.63 4.10 -21.74
N PRO A 147 42.40 2.99 -21.71
CA PRO A 147 43.41 2.66 -22.71
C PRO A 147 42.80 2.54 -24.11
N HIS A 148 43.53 3.05 -25.10
CA HIS A 148 43.17 2.94 -26.51
C HIS A 148 43.70 1.62 -27.07
N ASP A 149 42.81 0.72 -27.51
CA ASP A 149 43.19 -0.19 -28.57
C ASP A 149 43.30 0.63 -29.85
N ALA A 150 44.51 1.12 -30.13
CA ALA A 150 44.85 1.56 -31.48
C ALA A 150 44.70 0.33 -32.40
N PRO A 151 43.98 0.41 -33.53
CA PRO A 151 43.96 -0.69 -34.48
C PRO A 151 45.41 -0.99 -34.90
N GLY A 152 45.80 -2.24 -34.69
CA GLY A 152 47.18 -2.71 -34.76
C GLY A 152 47.85 -2.43 -36.11
N ARG A 153 49.12 -1.99 -36.01
CA ARG A 153 50.13 -2.14 -37.05
C ARG A 153 50.43 -3.64 -37.24
N ALA A 154 50.24 -4.13 -38.46
CA ALA A 154 50.83 -5.34 -39.05
C ALA A 154 50.59 -5.19 -40.57
N GLU A 155 51.54 -5.25 -41.52
CA GLU A 155 52.95 -5.63 -41.57
C GLU A 155 53.62 -4.82 -42.69
N ALA A 156 54.92 -4.59 -42.57
CA ALA A 156 55.78 -4.06 -43.63
C ALA A 156 56.38 -5.22 -44.43
N ALA A 157 56.35 -5.13 -45.77
CA ALA A 157 57.31 -5.79 -46.68
C ALA A 157 57.23 -5.20 -48.12
N GLU A 158 58.02 -4.14 -48.35
CA GLU A 158 58.98 -3.89 -49.47
C GLU A 158 58.61 -3.93 -50.99
N PRO A 159 59.41 -3.25 -51.86
CA PRO A 159 58.92 -2.40 -52.97
C PRO A 159 59.38 -2.79 -54.40
N ALA A 160 58.73 -2.22 -55.44
CA ALA A 160 59.27 -1.98 -56.80
C ALA A 160 58.23 -1.15 -57.61
N GLU A 161 58.52 0.10 -57.97
CA GLU A 161 59.08 0.62 -59.24
C GLU A 161 58.06 1.01 -60.35
N SER A 162 58.00 2.33 -60.58
CA SER A 162 57.99 3.05 -61.86
C SER A 162 56.72 3.25 -62.72
N ALA A 163 56.70 4.49 -63.26
CA ALA A 163 56.12 4.97 -64.53
C ALA A 163 54.66 5.47 -64.59
N GLU A 164 54.57 6.80 -64.60
CA GLU A 164 53.94 7.68 -65.61
C GLU A 164 52.51 7.46 -66.17
N SER A 165 51.80 8.60 -66.17
CA SER A 165 50.99 9.15 -67.28
C SER A 165 49.47 9.01 -67.26
N ALA A 166 48.88 9.96 -67.98
CA ALA A 166 47.55 10.52 -67.91
C ALA A 166 46.41 9.67 -68.54
N GLU A 167 45.20 10.08 -68.15
CA GLU A 167 43.95 10.10 -68.93
C GLU A 167 43.14 8.82 -69.21
N SER A 168 41.89 8.94 -68.76
CA SER A 168 40.63 8.42 -69.34
C SER A 168 40.29 6.93 -69.21
N ALA A 169 39.26 6.65 -68.40
CA ALA A 169 38.07 5.86 -68.74
C ALA A 169 37.27 5.54 -67.47
N GLU A 170 35.94 5.60 -67.56
CA GLU A 170 35.00 5.14 -66.52
C GLU A 170 35.29 3.70 -66.06
N PRO A 171 34.82 3.32 -64.86
CA PRO A 171 33.69 2.39 -64.89
C PRO A 171 32.61 2.64 -63.84
N SER A 172 31.38 2.41 -64.29
CA SER A 172 30.23 1.98 -63.49
C SER A 172 30.58 1.04 -62.33
N GLY A 173 30.02 1.28 -61.13
CA GLY A 173 30.10 0.28 -60.06
C GLY A 173 29.70 0.74 -58.66
N ARG A 174 28.39 0.71 -58.39
CA ARG A 174 27.73 0.48 -57.07
C ARG A 174 28.50 0.89 -55.79
N ALA A 175 28.01 1.95 -55.16
CA ALA A 175 27.72 1.93 -53.72
C ALA A 175 26.37 2.61 -53.52
N GLY A 176 25.31 1.80 -53.54
CA GLY A 176 23.95 2.26 -53.26
C GLY A 176 23.89 2.82 -51.84
N SER A 177 23.85 4.14 -51.73
CA SER A 177 23.36 4.84 -50.55
C SER A 177 21.90 4.43 -50.37
N ARG A 178 21.65 3.46 -49.49
CA ARG A 178 20.28 3.19 -49.04
C ARG A 178 19.70 4.50 -48.48
N PRO A 179 18.46 4.89 -48.86
CA PRO A 179 17.92 6.19 -48.53
C PRO A 179 17.60 6.31 -47.02
N PRO A 180 17.49 7.54 -46.48
CA PRO A 180 17.20 7.80 -45.07
C PRO A 180 15.83 7.30 -44.58
N ALA A 181 14.96 6.79 -45.47
CA ALA A 181 13.61 6.35 -45.16
C ALA A 181 13.55 5.10 -44.26
N THR A 182 14.54 4.18 -44.36
CA THR A 182 14.63 2.99 -43.49
C THR A 182 14.89 3.31 -42.01
N ARG A 183 15.48 4.48 -41.71
CA ARG A 183 15.77 4.93 -40.33
C ARG A 183 14.53 5.36 -39.53
N LEU A 184 13.37 5.51 -40.19
CA LEU A 184 12.15 6.04 -39.56
C LEU A 184 11.02 5.01 -39.36
N VAL A 185 11.03 3.88 -40.07
CA VAL A 185 9.96 2.87 -40.01
C VAL A 185 10.08 1.99 -38.76
N LEU A 186 11.31 1.76 -38.31
CA LEU A 186 11.63 0.93 -37.17
C LEU A 186 11.20 1.54 -35.81
N PRO A 187 11.42 2.85 -35.55
CA PRO A 187 10.79 3.52 -34.41
C PRO A 187 9.26 3.41 -34.43
N VAL A 188 8.62 3.39 -35.60
CA VAL A 188 7.15 3.37 -35.73
C VAL A 188 6.58 1.98 -35.41
N VAL A 189 7.24 0.90 -35.82
CA VAL A 189 6.83 -0.47 -35.46
C VAL A 189 7.13 -0.78 -34.00
N ALA A 190 8.30 -0.36 -33.48
CA ALA A 190 8.62 -0.46 -32.06
C ALA A 190 7.62 0.35 -31.22
N LEU A 191 7.23 1.55 -31.67
CA LEU A 191 6.20 2.37 -31.04
C LEU A 191 4.81 1.71 -31.08
N LEU A 192 4.42 1.07 -32.19
CA LEU A 192 3.15 0.33 -32.29
C LEU A 192 3.12 -0.87 -31.34
N VAL A 193 4.24 -1.56 -31.15
CA VAL A 193 4.38 -2.67 -30.20
C VAL A 193 4.38 -2.17 -28.76
N VAL A 194 5.13 -1.10 -28.44
CA VAL A 194 5.12 -0.42 -27.13
C VAL A 194 3.71 0.03 -26.76
N VAL A 195 2.99 0.66 -27.70
CA VAL A 195 1.63 1.19 -27.49
C VAL A 195 0.58 0.07 -27.40
N SER A 196 0.74 -1.02 -28.17
CA SER A 196 -0.19 -2.16 -28.09
C SER A 196 0.03 -3.00 -26.84
N LEU A 197 1.28 -3.14 -26.37
CA LEU A 197 1.61 -3.87 -25.13
C LEU A 197 1.32 -3.06 -23.86
N ALA A 198 1.50 -1.73 -23.93
CA ALA A 198 1.03 -0.77 -22.94
C ALA A 198 -0.47 -0.91 -22.64
N ALA A 199 -1.27 -1.33 -23.62
CA ALA A 199 -2.72 -1.32 -23.56
C ALA A 199 -3.39 -2.63 -23.07
N VAL A 200 -2.69 -3.78 -23.06
CA VAL A 200 -3.38 -5.11 -23.01
C VAL A 200 -3.32 -5.82 -21.65
N GLY A 201 -2.72 -5.26 -20.59
CA GLY A 201 -2.91 -5.89 -19.26
C GLY A 201 -2.17 -5.34 -18.06
N PHE A 202 -1.13 -4.53 -18.26
CA PHE A 202 -0.41 -3.89 -17.15
C PHE A 202 -1.02 -2.55 -16.71
N ALA A 203 -1.60 -1.80 -17.65
CA ALA A 203 -2.19 -0.48 -17.39
C ALA A 203 -3.31 -0.49 -16.34
N SER A 204 -4.09 -1.57 -16.29
CA SER A 204 -5.18 -1.77 -15.32
C SER A 204 -4.70 -2.03 -13.90
N THR A 205 -3.48 -2.54 -13.72
CA THR A 205 -2.90 -2.83 -12.38
C THR A 205 -1.85 -1.79 -11.98
N THR A 206 -1.85 -0.64 -12.64
CA THR A 206 -0.95 0.49 -12.38
C THR A 206 -1.76 1.76 -12.17
N TRP A 207 -1.19 2.73 -11.46
CA TRP A 207 -1.91 3.93 -11.01
C TRP A 207 -3.23 3.55 -10.32
N ARG A 208 -4.36 4.13 -10.72
CA ARG A 208 -5.68 3.99 -10.05
C ARG A 208 -6.20 2.56 -9.88
N GLY A 209 -5.83 1.61 -10.74
CA GLY A 209 -6.21 0.20 -10.59
C GLY A 209 -5.12 -0.67 -9.94
N GLY A 210 -4.02 -0.05 -9.51
CA GLY A 210 -2.92 -0.72 -8.83
C GLY A 210 -2.94 -0.54 -7.30
N PRO A 211 -1.97 -1.13 -6.59
CA PRO A 211 -1.90 -1.15 -5.13
C PRO A 211 -1.59 0.20 -4.46
N VAL A 212 -1.39 1.26 -5.26
CA VAL A 212 -1.20 2.65 -4.79
C VAL A 212 -2.15 3.61 -5.49
N GLY A 213 -3.21 3.07 -6.10
CA GLY A 213 -4.15 3.83 -6.91
C GLY A 213 -4.90 4.91 -6.15
N TYR A 214 -5.15 4.66 -4.87
CA TYR A 214 -5.80 5.56 -3.94
C TYR A 214 -5.05 6.89 -3.74
N ALA A 215 -3.74 6.93 -4.03
CA ALA A 215 -2.93 8.14 -3.92
C ALA A 215 -3.27 9.18 -5.00
N PHE A 216 -3.90 8.77 -6.11
CA PHE A 216 -4.18 9.61 -7.28
C PHE A 216 -5.62 10.17 -7.28
N ALA A 217 -5.91 11.14 -6.40
CA ALA A 217 -7.22 11.80 -6.28
C ALA A 217 -7.54 12.82 -7.39
N GLY A 218 -6.51 13.46 -7.95
CA GLY A 218 -6.64 14.54 -8.94
C GLY A 218 -6.59 14.06 -10.40
N PRO A 219 -6.51 14.99 -11.37
CA PRO A 219 -6.25 14.66 -12.77
C PRO A 219 -5.00 13.78 -12.89
N LEU A 220 -5.11 12.68 -13.63
CA LEU A 220 -4.04 11.73 -13.84
C LEU A 220 -3.63 11.71 -15.32
N VAL A 221 -2.34 11.75 -15.62
CA VAL A 221 -1.79 11.72 -16.97
C VAL A 221 -1.11 10.37 -17.20
N ALA A 222 -1.92 9.34 -17.36
CA ALA A 222 -1.45 7.97 -17.50
C ALA A 222 -2.09 7.27 -18.71
N PRO A 223 -1.36 6.39 -19.43
CA PRO A 223 -1.87 5.61 -20.57
C PRO A 223 -2.79 4.45 -20.11
N THR A 224 -3.77 4.75 -19.26
CA THR A 224 -4.75 3.80 -18.72
C THR A 224 -6.15 4.40 -18.77
N ALA A 225 -7.16 3.55 -19.02
CA ALA A 225 -8.57 3.98 -19.01
C ALA A 225 -8.97 4.58 -17.65
N ALA A 226 -8.32 4.14 -16.57
CA ALA A 226 -8.56 4.64 -15.23
C ALA A 226 -8.25 6.14 -15.08
N ALA A 227 -7.43 6.73 -15.96
CA ALA A 227 -7.13 8.16 -15.97
C ALA A 227 -8.24 9.04 -16.58
N GLY A 228 -9.30 8.42 -17.11
CA GLY A 228 -10.32 9.09 -17.93
C GLY A 228 -9.81 9.42 -19.33
N VAL A 229 -10.70 9.83 -20.24
CA VAL A 229 -10.38 9.99 -21.67
C VAL A 229 -9.25 10.99 -21.91
N LEU A 230 -9.31 12.17 -21.26
CA LEU A 230 -8.28 13.21 -21.43
C LEU A 230 -6.94 12.78 -20.82
N GLY A 231 -6.96 12.18 -19.63
CA GLY A 231 -5.78 11.64 -18.96
C GLY A 231 -5.09 10.55 -19.78
N LEU A 232 -5.89 9.61 -20.32
CA LEU A 232 -5.45 8.55 -21.23
C LEU A 232 -4.76 9.12 -22.47
N LEU A 233 -5.39 10.08 -23.15
CA LEU A 233 -4.83 10.69 -24.35
C LEU A 233 -3.53 11.47 -24.06
N ALA A 234 -3.52 12.24 -22.97
CA ALA A 234 -2.35 12.99 -22.54
C ALA A 234 -1.19 12.06 -22.13
N GLY A 235 -1.47 11.04 -21.32
CA GLY A 235 -0.47 10.04 -20.91
C GLY A 235 0.09 9.28 -22.10
N THR A 236 -0.78 8.85 -23.03
CA THR A 236 -0.35 8.22 -24.27
C THR A 236 0.55 9.15 -25.09
N ALA A 237 0.21 10.44 -25.19
CA ALA A 237 1.02 11.43 -25.89
C ALA A 237 2.40 11.64 -25.24
N VAL A 238 2.47 11.72 -23.90
CA VAL A 238 3.73 11.80 -23.14
C VAL A 238 4.59 10.57 -23.39
N LEU A 239 4.00 9.36 -23.25
CA LEU A 239 4.69 8.10 -23.47
C LEU A 239 5.26 8.00 -24.89
N VAL A 240 4.43 8.25 -25.91
CA VAL A 240 4.81 8.20 -27.32
C VAL A 240 5.85 9.26 -27.65
N GLY A 241 5.66 10.49 -27.16
CA GLY A 241 6.55 11.62 -27.40
C GLY A 241 7.94 11.40 -26.82
N ALA A 242 8.01 11.01 -25.54
CA ALA A 242 9.26 10.74 -24.83
C ALA A 242 10.00 9.53 -25.44
N CYS A 243 9.29 8.44 -25.71
CA CYS A 243 9.86 7.25 -26.35
C CYS A 243 10.42 7.59 -27.75
N THR A 244 9.64 8.27 -28.58
CA THR A 244 10.06 8.66 -29.93
C THR A 244 11.24 9.64 -29.91
N GLY A 245 11.22 10.61 -29.02
CA GLY A 245 12.31 11.56 -28.84
C GLY A 245 13.62 10.87 -28.45
N THR A 246 13.54 9.93 -27.50
CA THR A 246 14.69 9.16 -27.01
C THR A 246 15.23 8.23 -28.09
N LEU A 247 14.37 7.48 -28.79
CA LEU A 247 14.77 6.62 -29.91
C LEU A 247 15.44 7.43 -31.02
N ARG A 248 14.90 8.60 -31.38
CA ARG A 248 15.54 9.49 -32.38
C ARG A 248 16.90 9.98 -31.92
N ALA A 249 17.05 10.32 -30.64
CA ALA A 249 18.32 10.77 -30.09
C ALA A 249 19.39 9.65 -30.11
N LEU A 250 18.98 8.42 -29.79
CA LEU A 250 19.84 7.23 -29.82
C LEU A 250 20.22 6.87 -31.27
N VAL A 251 19.23 6.69 -32.16
CA VAL A 251 19.46 6.26 -33.57
C VAL A 251 20.20 7.31 -34.40
N ARG A 252 20.02 8.62 -34.14
CA ARG A 252 20.79 9.66 -34.84
C ARG A 252 22.28 9.60 -34.56
N ARG A 253 22.67 9.04 -33.41
CA ARG A 253 24.06 9.00 -32.93
C ARG A 253 24.67 7.60 -33.01
N LEU A 254 23.88 6.57 -33.24
CA LEU A 254 24.33 5.18 -33.18
C LEU A 254 23.96 4.53 -34.52
N ASP A 255 24.95 4.15 -35.32
CA ASP A 255 24.72 3.53 -36.64
C ASP A 255 23.95 2.19 -36.50
N ASP A 256 23.11 1.85 -37.48
CA ASP A 256 22.15 0.73 -37.44
C ASP A 256 22.83 -0.66 -37.25
N ARG A 257 24.15 -0.73 -37.42
CA ARG A 257 24.97 -1.94 -37.25
C ARG A 257 25.64 -2.07 -35.88
N ALA A 258 25.67 -1.00 -35.07
CA ALA A 258 26.47 -0.94 -33.85
C ALA A 258 25.66 -0.96 -32.55
N PHE A 259 24.35 -0.65 -32.59
CA PHE A 259 23.49 -0.59 -31.39
C PHE A 259 22.27 -1.53 -31.51
N PRO A 260 22.09 -2.53 -30.62
CA PRO A 260 20.93 -3.40 -30.64
C PRO A 260 19.68 -2.58 -30.40
N VAL A 261 18.75 -2.66 -31.35
CA VAL A 261 17.51 -1.88 -31.31
C VAL A 261 16.65 -2.25 -30.10
N SER A 262 16.73 -3.50 -29.62
CA SER A 262 16.10 -3.92 -28.36
C SER A 262 16.57 -3.09 -27.16
N VAL A 263 17.87 -2.78 -27.07
CA VAL A 263 18.42 -1.93 -26.00
C VAL A 263 17.93 -0.49 -26.14
N ALA A 264 17.82 0.02 -27.38
CA ALA A 264 17.31 1.38 -27.62
C ALA A 264 15.85 1.52 -27.19
N VAL A 265 15.04 0.52 -27.54
CA VAL A 265 13.62 0.44 -27.19
C VAL A 265 13.44 0.35 -25.68
N TRP A 266 14.23 -0.49 -25.01
CA TRP A 266 14.19 -0.59 -23.56
C TRP A 266 14.53 0.74 -22.88
N LEU A 267 15.68 1.36 -23.21
CA LEU A 267 16.06 2.66 -22.62
C LEU A 267 15.02 3.75 -22.89
N ALA A 268 14.44 3.77 -24.10
CA ALA A 268 13.41 4.74 -24.46
C ALA A 268 12.11 4.54 -23.67
N ALA A 269 11.73 3.30 -23.36
CA ALA A 269 10.58 2.99 -22.52
C ALA A 269 10.79 3.40 -21.06
N ILE A 270 12.00 3.20 -20.51
CA ILE A 270 12.35 3.68 -19.16
C ILE A 270 12.24 5.20 -19.09
N VAL A 271 12.82 5.93 -20.05
CA VAL A 271 12.70 7.40 -20.11
C VAL A 271 11.25 7.82 -20.24
N ALA A 272 10.46 7.13 -21.07
CA ALA A 272 9.05 7.45 -21.25
C ALA A 272 8.21 7.23 -19.98
N GLY A 273 8.45 6.13 -19.26
CA GLY A 273 7.84 5.87 -17.95
C GLY A 273 8.23 6.91 -16.89
N LEU A 274 9.52 7.27 -16.82
CA LEU A 274 9.99 8.35 -15.95
C LEU A 274 9.33 9.69 -16.30
N CYS A 275 9.20 10.02 -17.58
CA CYS A 275 8.49 11.23 -18.02
C CYS A 275 7.02 11.23 -17.61
N LEU A 276 6.33 10.08 -17.68
CA LEU A 276 4.95 9.97 -17.18
C LEU A 276 4.89 10.30 -15.68
N GLY A 277 5.71 9.63 -14.87
CA GLY A 277 5.74 9.85 -13.43
C GLY A 277 6.09 11.29 -13.04
N VAL A 278 7.04 11.93 -13.76
CA VAL A 278 7.37 13.35 -13.56
C VAL A 278 6.22 14.27 -13.95
N VAL A 279 5.52 13.99 -15.05
CA VAL A 279 4.35 14.78 -15.45
C VAL A 279 3.22 14.64 -14.43
N ASP A 280 2.95 13.43 -13.94
CA ASP A 280 1.97 13.19 -12.88
C ASP A 280 2.37 13.91 -11.58
N ALA A 281 3.65 13.88 -11.19
CA ALA A 281 4.16 14.63 -10.04
C ALA A 281 3.96 16.15 -10.20
N LEU A 282 4.23 16.70 -11.40
CA LEU A 282 3.99 18.11 -11.70
C LEU A 282 2.50 18.45 -11.66
N VAL A 283 1.63 17.56 -12.14
CA VAL A 283 0.17 17.74 -12.08
C VAL A 283 -0.32 17.71 -10.63
N ALA A 284 0.19 16.77 -9.82
CA ALA A 284 -0.14 16.66 -8.40
C ALA A 284 0.40 17.83 -7.55
N ALA A 285 1.41 18.54 -8.04
CA ALA A 285 1.93 19.76 -7.42
C ALA A 285 1.15 21.03 -7.83
N LEU A 286 0.23 20.95 -8.80
CA LEU A 286 -0.57 22.11 -9.19
C LEU A 286 -1.52 22.52 -8.06
N PRO A 287 -1.71 23.83 -7.83
CA PRO A 287 -2.67 24.31 -6.84
C PRO A 287 -4.06 23.72 -7.06
N GLY A 288 -4.66 23.15 -6.01
CA GLY A 288 -6.01 22.57 -6.06
C GLY A 288 -6.11 21.14 -6.61
N SER A 289 -5.03 20.57 -7.16
CA SER A 289 -5.04 19.21 -7.73
C SER A 289 -5.26 18.08 -6.71
N ALA A 290 -4.93 18.35 -5.44
CA ALA A 290 -5.10 17.43 -4.31
C ALA A 290 -5.65 18.17 -3.08
N ALA A 291 -6.54 19.15 -3.28
CA ALA A 291 -7.16 19.87 -2.18
C ALA A 291 -8.08 18.94 -1.38
N VAL A 292 -7.90 18.95 -0.06
CA VAL A 292 -8.75 18.24 0.90
C VAL A 292 -9.45 19.30 1.74
N ALA A 293 -10.77 19.15 1.91
CA ALA A 293 -11.56 20.11 2.66
C ALA A 293 -11.11 20.16 4.13
N GLY A 294 -10.78 21.35 4.62
CA GLY A 294 -10.33 21.54 6.00
C GLY A 294 -8.92 21.04 6.30
N ALA A 295 -8.17 20.53 5.32
CA ALA A 295 -6.82 20.04 5.55
C ALA A 295 -5.88 21.14 6.02
N GLY A 296 -5.12 20.83 7.07
CA GLY A 296 -3.98 21.63 7.50
C GLY A 296 -2.85 21.66 6.46
N PRO A 297 -1.79 22.45 6.69
CA PRO A 297 -0.61 22.43 5.82
C PRO A 297 0.04 21.06 5.88
N ASP A 298 0.24 20.45 4.72
CA ASP A 298 0.93 19.18 4.57
C ASP A 298 1.84 19.16 3.34
N ALA A 299 2.71 18.15 3.28
CA ALA A 299 3.65 17.92 2.20
C ALA A 299 3.25 16.74 1.32
N TRP A 300 1.96 16.48 1.12
CA TRP A 300 1.50 15.28 0.41
C TRP A 300 1.99 15.19 -1.03
N TRP A 301 2.32 16.33 -1.64
CA TRP A 301 2.96 16.38 -2.95
C TRP A 301 4.27 15.58 -2.98
N VAL A 302 4.96 15.39 -1.85
CA VAL A 302 6.15 14.53 -1.71
C VAL A 302 5.74 13.06 -1.90
N ALA A 303 4.72 12.60 -1.18
CA ALA A 303 4.20 11.23 -1.29
C ALA A 303 3.68 10.95 -2.71
N THR A 304 2.89 11.85 -3.30
CA THR A 304 2.38 11.67 -4.67
C THR A 304 3.48 11.73 -5.71
N THR A 305 4.51 12.56 -5.53
CA THR A 305 5.70 12.57 -6.42
C THR A 305 6.42 11.23 -6.35
N PHE A 306 6.67 10.73 -5.13
CA PHE A 306 7.30 9.43 -4.91
C PHE A 306 6.52 8.30 -5.60
N VAL A 307 5.21 8.22 -5.34
CA VAL A 307 4.31 7.21 -5.92
C VAL A 307 4.22 7.34 -7.45
N ALA A 308 4.09 8.55 -7.99
CA ALA A 308 3.99 8.80 -9.42
C ALA A 308 5.26 8.39 -10.18
N VAL A 309 6.43 8.79 -9.66
CA VAL A 309 7.72 8.46 -10.27
C VAL A 309 8.00 6.96 -10.16
N ALA A 310 7.76 6.33 -9.00
CA ALA A 310 7.89 4.88 -8.84
C ALA A 310 6.99 4.11 -9.83
N THR A 311 5.69 4.45 -9.87
CA THR A 311 4.73 3.81 -10.78
C THR A 311 5.15 3.99 -12.24
N GLY A 312 5.61 5.19 -12.61
CA GLY A 312 6.11 5.49 -13.95
C GLY A 312 7.34 4.66 -14.33
N ILE A 313 8.32 4.51 -13.43
CA ILE A 313 9.51 3.67 -13.67
C ILE A 313 9.10 2.19 -13.84
N GLY A 314 8.27 1.66 -12.94
CA GLY A 314 7.81 0.27 -13.01
C GLY A 314 7.05 -0.02 -14.30
N TYR A 315 6.17 0.90 -14.69
CA TYR A 315 5.45 0.83 -15.97
C TYR A 315 6.41 0.85 -17.17
N GLY A 316 7.38 1.77 -17.18
CA GLY A 316 8.40 1.85 -18.22
C GLY A 316 9.25 0.58 -18.33
N ALA A 317 9.58 -0.06 -17.19
CA ALA A 317 10.34 -1.30 -17.14
C ALA A 317 9.53 -2.49 -17.71
N ALA A 318 8.26 -2.60 -17.33
CA ALA A 318 7.35 -3.64 -17.82
C ALA A 318 7.15 -3.55 -19.34
N VAL A 319 6.71 -2.37 -19.82
CA VAL A 319 6.48 -2.13 -21.24
C VAL A 319 7.78 -2.23 -22.04
N GLY A 320 8.88 -1.69 -21.48
CA GLY A 320 10.20 -1.73 -22.11
C GLY A 320 10.73 -3.13 -22.31
N LEU A 321 10.58 -4.02 -21.31
CA LEU A 321 11.03 -5.40 -21.42
C LEU A 321 10.28 -6.14 -22.54
N LEU A 322 8.94 -6.07 -22.53
CA LEU A 322 8.11 -6.73 -23.54
C LEU A 322 8.40 -6.20 -24.93
N ALA A 323 8.52 -4.87 -25.07
CA ALA A 323 8.83 -4.24 -26.36
C ALA A 323 10.24 -4.57 -26.86
N ALA A 324 11.22 -4.65 -25.97
CA ALA A 324 12.59 -5.02 -26.31
C ALA A 324 12.69 -6.47 -26.78
N LEU A 325 11.99 -7.40 -26.10
CA LEU A 325 11.90 -8.80 -26.50
C LEU A 325 11.21 -8.96 -27.85
N ALA A 326 10.03 -8.37 -28.03
CA ALA A 326 9.28 -8.42 -29.27
C ALA A 326 10.09 -7.84 -30.45
N THR A 327 10.76 -6.70 -30.21
CA THR A 327 11.62 -6.07 -31.23
C THR A 327 12.84 -6.94 -31.55
N GLY A 328 13.47 -7.53 -30.54
CA GLY A 328 14.61 -8.44 -30.72
C GLY A 328 14.26 -9.70 -31.51
N LEU A 329 13.11 -10.32 -31.21
CA LEU A 329 12.61 -11.51 -31.90
C LEU A 329 12.18 -11.21 -33.35
N ALA A 330 11.56 -10.06 -33.59
CA ALA A 330 11.14 -9.64 -34.93
C ALA A 330 12.31 -9.13 -35.80
N TRP A 331 13.41 -8.71 -35.17
CA TRP A 331 14.56 -8.09 -35.84
C TRP A 331 15.14 -8.86 -37.04
N PRO A 332 15.28 -10.20 -37.00
CA PRO A 332 15.79 -10.97 -38.14
C PRO A 332 14.86 -10.93 -39.36
N TRP A 333 13.57 -10.67 -39.15
CA TRP A 333 12.52 -10.69 -40.19
C TRP A 333 12.16 -9.28 -40.69
N ARG A 334 12.86 -8.24 -40.23
CA ARG A 334 12.54 -6.84 -40.50
C ARG A 334 12.43 -6.51 -41.99
N ASP A 335 13.32 -7.06 -42.83
CA ASP A 335 13.34 -6.80 -44.28
C ASP A 335 12.16 -7.47 -45.00
N ARG A 336 11.52 -8.48 -44.37
CA ARG A 336 10.29 -9.14 -44.87
C ARG A 336 9.02 -8.47 -44.34
N LEU A 337 9.04 -7.99 -43.10
CA LEU A 337 7.91 -7.33 -42.44
C LEU A 337 7.69 -5.89 -42.93
N LEU A 338 8.76 -5.22 -43.39
CA LEU A 338 8.74 -3.83 -43.83
C LEU A 338 9.37 -3.70 -45.22
N PRO A 339 8.68 -4.13 -46.30
CA PRO A 339 9.17 -3.91 -47.65
C PRO A 339 9.37 -2.40 -47.88
N ALA A 340 10.50 -2.03 -48.50
CA ALA A 340 10.88 -0.64 -48.73
C ALA A 340 9.79 0.10 -49.52
N VAL A 341 9.00 0.94 -48.84
CA VAL A 341 8.00 1.78 -49.48
C VAL A 341 8.68 3.07 -49.97
N PRO A 342 8.66 3.38 -51.27
CA PRO A 342 9.18 4.66 -51.79
C PRO A 342 8.22 5.81 -51.40
N HIS A 343 8.76 6.97 -50.97
CA HIS A 343 8.02 8.20 -50.63
C HIS A 343 7.11 8.71 -51.77
N PRO A 344 6.06 9.56 -51.55
CA PRO A 344 5.71 10.37 -50.38
C PRO A 344 4.25 10.13 -49.94
N ARG A 345 4.00 9.07 -49.17
CA ARG A 345 2.72 8.85 -48.46
C ARG A 345 2.91 8.69 -46.94
N SER A 346 4.06 9.12 -46.42
CA SER A 346 4.42 9.02 -44.99
C SER A 346 3.44 9.74 -44.04
N ARG A 347 2.71 10.75 -44.52
CA ARG A 347 1.61 11.39 -43.76
C ARG A 347 0.38 10.49 -43.58
N ARG A 348 0.15 9.50 -44.46
CA ARG A 348 -0.99 8.56 -44.35
C ARG A 348 -0.69 7.37 -43.43
N LEU A 349 0.57 6.96 -43.28
CA LEU A 349 0.98 5.92 -42.32
C LEU A 349 0.90 6.39 -40.86
N ALA A 350 1.13 7.68 -40.60
CA ALA A 350 0.82 8.30 -39.31
C ALA A 350 -0.70 8.26 -38.99
N GLY A 351 -1.55 8.38 -40.00
CA GLY A 351 -3.01 8.19 -39.88
C GLY A 351 -3.43 6.72 -39.68
N GLY A 352 -2.67 5.77 -40.22
CA GLY A 352 -2.89 4.32 -40.00
C GLY A 352 -2.57 3.88 -38.57
N GLY A 353 -1.54 4.46 -37.95
CA GLY A 353 -1.24 4.25 -36.53
C GLY A 353 -2.35 4.78 -35.62
N LEU A 354 -2.94 5.94 -35.96
CA LEU A 354 -4.12 6.49 -35.26
C LEU A 354 -5.37 5.60 -35.44
N ALA A 355 -5.55 4.99 -36.62
CA ALA A 355 -6.66 4.06 -36.86
C ALA A 355 -6.51 2.73 -36.11
N VAL A 356 -5.30 2.19 -35.95
CA VAL A 356 -5.03 1.01 -35.10
C VAL A 356 -5.17 1.35 -33.62
N LEU A 357 -4.79 2.56 -33.20
CA LEU A 357 -5.04 3.10 -31.86
C LEU A 357 -6.56 3.18 -31.57
N LEU A 358 -7.36 3.61 -32.55
CA LEU A 358 -8.83 3.69 -32.46
C LEU A 358 -9.53 2.32 -32.55
N LEU A 359 -8.93 1.34 -33.23
CA LEU A 359 -9.46 -0.03 -33.34
C LEU A 359 -9.16 -0.92 -32.13
N THR A 360 -8.20 -0.54 -31.28
CA THR A 360 -7.86 -1.23 -30.02
C THR A 360 -8.59 -0.64 -28.80
N LEU A 361 -9.15 0.57 -28.93
CA LEU A 361 -10.00 1.22 -27.91
C LEU A 361 -11.14 0.34 -27.34
N PRO A 362 -11.84 -0.51 -28.12
CA PRO A 362 -12.90 -1.38 -27.59
C PRO A 362 -12.40 -2.50 -26.67
N PHE A 363 -11.11 -2.89 -26.76
CA PHE A 363 -10.50 -3.90 -25.89
C PHE A 363 -9.85 -3.30 -24.63
N VAL A 364 -9.77 -1.96 -24.55
CA VAL A 364 -9.27 -1.17 -23.41
C VAL A 364 -10.42 -0.76 -22.47
N VAL A 365 -11.67 -0.90 -22.90
CA VAL A 365 -12.83 -0.81 -22.01
C VAL A 365 -12.80 -2.06 -21.13
N GLY A 366 -12.11 -1.94 -19.99
CA GLY A 366 -12.14 -2.94 -18.94
C GLY A 366 -13.59 -3.33 -18.67
N THR A 367 -13.78 -4.60 -18.36
CA THR A 367 -15.01 -5.08 -17.74
C THR A 367 -15.39 -4.08 -16.64
N PRO A 368 -16.66 -3.61 -16.59
CA PRO A 368 -17.10 -2.81 -15.46
C PRO A 368 -16.71 -3.56 -14.19
N ALA A 369 -16.28 -2.82 -13.18
CA ALA A 369 -16.05 -3.36 -11.85
C ALA A 369 -17.22 -4.28 -11.50
N GLU A 370 -16.88 -5.49 -11.02
CA GLU A 370 -17.88 -6.46 -10.61
C GLU A 370 -18.91 -5.78 -9.71
N ALA A 371 -20.18 -6.15 -9.90
CA ALA A 371 -21.27 -5.61 -9.12
C ALA A 371 -20.91 -5.72 -7.63
N GLY A 372 -20.94 -4.58 -6.92
CA GLY A 372 -20.75 -4.50 -5.47
C GLY A 372 -21.68 -5.45 -4.72
N PRO A 373 -21.62 -5.50 -3.37
CA PRO A 373 -22.44 -6.41 -2.58
C PRO A 373 -23.90 -6.41 -3.08
N GLN A 374 -24.42 -7.61 -3.40
CA GLN A 374 -25.81 -7.73 -3.79
C GLN A 374 -26.64 -7.28 -2.60
N ALA A 375 -27.62 -6.39 -2.84
CA ALA A 375 -28.52 -5.95 -1.78
C ALA A 375 -29.21 -7.17 -1.16
N THR A 376 -28.88 -7.46 0.09
CA THR A 376 -29.56 -8.44 0.92
C THR A 376 -30.91 -7.86 1.30
N THR A 377 -31.99 -8.61 1.10
CA THR A 377 -33.33 -8.18 1.50
C THR A 377 -33.34 -7.97 3.02
N PRO A 378 -33.77 -6.79 3.49
CA PRO A 378 -33.82 -6.48 4.90
C PRO A 378 -34.62 -7.51 5.71
N ALA A 379 -34.08 -7.93 6.85
CA ALA A 379 -34.75 -8.79 7.81
C ALA A 379 -35.48 -7.96 8.88
N ALA A 380 -36.47 -8.55 9.56
CA ALA A 380 -37.15 -7.88 10.67
C ALA A 380 -36.24 -7.80 11.90
N ALA A 381 -36.21 -6.64 12.58
CA ALA A 381 -35.40 -6.43 13.77
C ALA A 381 -35.79 -7.36 14.93
N THR A 382 -34.81 -7.86 15.67
CA THR A 382 -34.95 -8.56 16.95
C THR A 382 -34.53 -7.66 18.12
N ASP A 383 -34.94 -7.96 19.36
CA ASP A 383 -34.62 -7.18 20.57
C ASP A 383 -33.12 -7.15 20.96
N ASP A 384 -32.25 -7.87 20.23
CA ASP A 384 -30.79 -7.91 20.38
C ASP A 384 -30.07 -6.86 19.50
N LEU A 385 -28.73 -6.74 19.64
CA LEU A 385 -27.91 -6.03 18.65
C LEU A 385 -28.13 -6.64 17.25
N PRO A 386 -28.51 -5.84 16.23
CA PRO A 386 -28.67 -6.33 14.86
C PRO A 386 -27.34 -6.87 14.30
N ARG A 387 -27.36 -7.95 13.52
CA ARG A 387 -26.14 -8.37 12.83
C ARG A 387 -25.70 -7.29 11.83
N LEU A 388 -24.39 -7.10 11.71
CA LEU A 388 -23.81 -6.14 10.78
C LEU A 388 -23.50 -6.77 9.41
N GLN A 389 -23.52 -5.94 8.38
CA GLN A 389 -23.20 -6.28 7.00
C GLN A 389 -22.67 -5.06 6.25
N LEU A 390 -21.99 -5.30 5.14
CA LEU A 390 -21.58 -4.23 4.23
C LEU A 390 -22.76 -3.78 3.37
N LEU A 391 -23.06 -2.49 3.40
CA LEU A 391 -23.99 -1.84 2.50
C LEU A 391 -23.24 -1.31 1.27
N PRO A 392 -23.75 -1.54 0.05
CA PRO A 392 -23.12 -1.04 -1.16
C PRO A 392 -23.03 0.49 -1.15
N ALA A 393 -21.99 1.01 -1.80
CA ALA A 393 -21.89 2.44 -2.07
C ALA A 393 -23.12 2.92 -2.85
N HIS A 394 -23.65 4.09 -2.49
CA HIS A 394 -24.82 4.66 -3.14
C HIS A 394 -24.55 5.05 -4.61
N GLU A 395 -23.33 5.49 -4.90
CA GLU A 395 -22.88 5.88 -6.24
C GLU A 395 -21.72 4.99 -6.71
N PRO A 396 -21.57 4.75 -8.02
CA PRO A 396 -20.41 4.04 -8.56
C PRO A 396 -19.09 4.71 -8.14
N GLY A 397 -18.24 3.95 -7.44
CA GLY A 397 -16.96 4.46 -6.92
C GLY A 397 -17.07 5.29 -5.64
N GLY A 398 -18.27 5.38 -5.04
CA GLY A 398 -18.46 5.91 -3.69
C GLY A 398 -17.95 4.94 -2.61
N LEU A 399 -18.03 5.38 -1.36
CA LEU A 399 -17.62 4.60 -0.18
C LEU A 399 -18.79 3.72 0.30
N PRO A 400 -18.66 2.38 0.32
CA PRO A 400 -19.57 1.49 1.03
C PRO A 400 -19.65 1.82 2.53
N ALA A 401 -20.75 1.45 3.18
CA ALA A 401 -20.97 1.74 4.59
C ALA A 401 -21.15 0.45 5.39
N ILE A 402 -20.78 0.46 6.66
CA ILE A 402 -21.23 -0.56 7.60
C ILE A 402 -22.72 -0.31 7.85
N GLY A 403 -23.52 -1.37 7.82
CA GLY A 403 -24.92 -1.31 8.16
C GLY A 403 -25.40 -2.55 8.86
N ASP A 404 -26.68 -2.57 9.19
CA ASP A 404 -27.32 -3.73 9.79
C ASP A 404 -28.16 -4.52 8.79
N GLU A 405 -28.68 -5.66 9.24
CA GLU A 405 -29.60 -6.51 8.49
C GLU A 405 -30.92 -5.87 8.08
N THR A 406 -31.27 -4.72 8.65
CA THR A 406 -32.44 -3.93 8.25
C THR A 406 -32.10 -2.91 7.16
N GLY A 407 -30.83 -2.81 6.76
CA GLY A 407 -30.35 -1.87 5.74
C GLY A 407 -30.05 -0.47 6.27
N ARG A 408 -30.05 -0.25 7.59
CA ARG A 408 -29.64 1.02 8.19
C ARG A 408 -28.12 1.14 8.18
N GLN A 409 -27.60 2.34 7.99
CA GLN A 409 -26.18 2.59 8.21
C GLN A 409 -25.89 2.60 9.71
N VAL A 410 -24.75 2.04 10.11
CA VAL A 410 -24.29 1.95 11.50
C VAL A 410 -22.92 2.60 11.60
N VAL A 411 -22.75 3.54 12.53
CA VAL A 411 -21.49 4.29 12.72
C VAL A 411 -20.79 3.79 13.98
N LEU A 412 -19.91 2.80 13.82
CA LEU A 412 -19.22 2.16 14.95
C LEU A 412 -18.14 3.06 15.58
N ARG A 413 -18.41 3.66 16.74
CA ARG A 413 -17.46 4.54 17.46
C ARG A 413 -17.11 3.97 18.82
N GLY A 414 -15.81 3.88 19.10
CA GLY A 414 -15.35 3.13 20.25
C GLY A 414 -13.92 3.37 20.66
N VAL A 415 -13.41 2.40 21.41
CA VAL A 415 -12.06 2.37 21.96
C VAL A 415 -11.43 1.00 21.75
N ASN A 416 -10.10 0.98 21.70
CA ASN A 416 -9.34 -0.26 21.78
C ASN A 416 -9.32 -0.76 23.23
N VAL A 417 -9.48 -2.07 23.41
CA VAL A 417 -9.51 -2.78 24.70
C VAL A 417 -8.42 -3.84 24.65
N ASN A 418 -7.28 -3.54 25.26
CA ASN A 418 -6.06 -4.35 25.17
C ASN A 418 -5.87 -5.32 26.36
N GLN A 419 -6.83 -5.42 27.28
CA GLN A 419 -6.63 -6.13 28.54
C GLN A 419 -6.45 -7.65 28.39
N LEU A 420 -6.78 -8.23 27.23
CA LEU A 420 -6.56 -9.64 26.92
C LEU A 420 -5.26 -9.91 26.15
N ILE A 421 -4.54 -8.86 25.74
CA ILE A 421 -3.27 -8.98 25.01
C ILE A 421 -2.17 -9.54 25.92
N ASP A 422 -1.35 -10.43 25.37
CA ASP A 422 -0.21 -11.07 26.01
C ASP A 422 1.08 -10.29 25.75
N TYR A 423 1.23 -9.20 26.50
CA TYR A 423 2.42 -8.35 26.45
C TYR A 423 3.65 -8.97 27.12
N TYR A 424 4.81 -8.70 26.52
CA TYR A 424 6.10 -8.91 27.11
C TYR A 424 6.30 -7.99 28.32
N LEU A 425 6.62 -8.58 29.46
CA LEU A 425 6.88 -7.85 30.68
C LEU A 425 8.38 -7.61 30.86
N LYS A 426 8.82 -6.35 30.78
CA LYS A 426 10.20 -5.94 31.12
C LYS A 426 10.52 -6.28 32.57
N ASP A 427 9.57 -6.04 33.46
CA ASP A 427 9.57 -6.50 34.85
C ASP A 427 8.34 -7.40 35.08
N PRO A 428 8.51 -8.72 35.31
CA PRO A 428 7.40 -9.64 35.56
C PRO A 428 6.54 -9.28 36.78
N ALA A 429 7.01 -8.41 37.68
CA ALA A 429 6.25 -7.95 38.84
C ALA A 429 5.28 -6.80 38.52
N VAL A 430 5.42 -6.16 37.35
CA VAL A 430 4.60 -5.01 36.95
C VAL A 430 3.70 -5.42 35.78
N PRO A 431 2.37 -5.54 35.99
CA PRO A 431 1.46 -5.94 34.92
C PRO A 431 1.38 -4.91 33.78
N ALA A 432 1.37 -5.39 32.54
CA ALA A 432 1.12 -4.58 31.34
C ALA A 432 -0.34 -4.19 31.17
N THR A 433 -1.27 -4.93 31.77
CA THR A 433 -2.70 -4.67 31.72
C THR A 433 -3.33 -4.90 33.09
N GLY A 434 -4.43 -4.19 33.34
CA GLY A 434 -5.36 -4.48 34.43
C GLY A 434 -6.42 -5.50 34.02
N PRO A 435 -7.22 -6.04 34.96
CA PRO A 435 -8.30 -6.96 34.63
C PRO A 435 -9.40 -6.26 33.80
N LEU A 436 -9.92 -6.95 32.80
CA LEU A 436 -11.13 -6.54 32.08
C LEU A 436 -12.38 -6.95 32.87
N THR A 437 -13.28 -6.02 33.13
CA THR A 437 -14.47 -6.22 33.95
C THR A 437 -15.73 -5.75 33.23
N ASP A 438 -16.91 -6.19 33.72
CA ASP A 438 -18.20 -5.71 33.19
C ASP A 438 -18.37 -4.19 33.37
N ASP A 439 -17.78 -3.63 34.42
CA ASP A 439 -17.80 -2.20 34.69
C ASP A 439 -17.03 -1.40 33.63
N ASP A 440 -15.97 -1.96 33.03
CA ASP A 440 -15.29 -1.32 31.90
C ASP A 440 -16.26 -1.15 30.72
N PHE A 441 -17.06 -2.18 30.39
CA PHE A 441 -18.04 -2.09 29.31
C PHE A 441 -19.22 -1.16 29.64
N ALA A 442 -19.66 -1.14 30.89
CA ALA A 442 -20.67 -0.19 31.35
C ALA A 442 -20.19 1.26 31.21
N GLN A 443 -18.94 1.56 31.58
CA GLN A 443 -18.33 2.87 31.44
C GLN A 443 -18.14 3.27 29.96
N ILE A 444 -17.66 2.33 29.13
CA ILE A 444 -17.53 2.53 27.67
C ILE A 444 -18.90 2.87 27.06
N ALA A 445 -19.95 2.12 27.40
CA ALA A 445 -21.30 2.39 26.91
C ALA A 445 -21.86 3.74 27.43
N ALA A 446 -21.55 4.11 28.68
CA ALA A 446 -21.95 5.39 29.26
C ALA A 446 -21.24 6.60 28.61
N MET A 447 -20.08 6.38 27.96
CA MET A 447 -19.43 7.38 27.11
C MET A 447 -20.09 7.51 25.73
N GLY A 448 -21.12 6.71 25.45
CA GLY A 448 -21.85 6.71 24.19
C GLY A 448 -21.30 5.75 23.14
N PHE A 449 -20.15 5.14 23.38
CA PHE A 449 -19.53 4.19 22.47
C PHE A 449 -20.43 2.98 22.21
N ASP A 450 -20.35 2.45 21.00
CA ASP A 450 -21.14 1.31 20.54
C ASP A 450 -20.29 0.18 19.96
N VAL A 451 -18.96 0.31 19.99
CA VAL A 451 -18.03 -0.75 19.62
C VAL A 451 -16.80 -0.75 20.52
N VAL A 452 -16.18 -1.90 20.69
CA VAL A 452 -14.80 -2.03 21.15
C VAL A 452 -13.97 -2.82 20.13
N ARG A 453 -12.71 -2.44 19.95
CA ARG A 453 -11.71 -3.29 19.29
C ARG A 453 -11.03 -4.10 20.37
N LEU A 454 -11.37 -5.38 20.49
CA LEU A 454 -10.88 -6.25 21.55
C LEU A 454 -9.63 -6.99 21.05
N GLY A 455 -8.47 -6.54 21.51
CA GLY A 455 -7.19 -7.14 21.14
C GLY A 455 -7.03 -8.53 21.76
N MET A 456 -6.68 -9.51 20.92
CA MET A 456 -6.37 -10.87 21.29
C MET A 456 -5.00 -11.26 20.74
N SER A 457 -4.21 -12.02 21.51
CA SER A 457 -2.92 -12.50 21.02
C SER A 457 -2.98 -13.94 20.52
N TRP A 458 -2.39 -14.21 19.35
CA TRP A 458 -2.21 -15.57 18.84
C TRP A 458 -1.45 -16.45 19.84
N SER A 459 -0.47 -15.89 20.56
CA SER A 459 0.30 -16.56 21.60
C SER A 459 -0.56 -17.15 22.73
N ARG A 460 -1.72 -16.53 23.00
CA ARG A 460 -2.69 -16.96 24.00
C ARG A 460 -3.73 -17.90 23.45
N LEU A 461 -4.14 -17.71 22.20
CA LEU A 461 -5.11 -18.55 21.51
C LEU A 461 -4.52 -19.93 21.22
N GLU A 462 -3.25 -19.97 20.79
CA GLU A 462 -2.56 -21.18 20.37
C GLU A 462 -1.14 -21.25 21.00
N PRO A 463 -1.05 -21.39 22.34
CA PRO A 463 0.24 -21.35 23.05
C PRO A 463 1.16 -22.51 22.68
N ARG A 464 0.58 -23.62 22.21
CA ARG A 464 1.30 -24.73 21.57
C ARG A 464 0.65 -25.00 20.22
N ARG A 465 1.50 -25.27 19.23
CA ARG A 465 1.06 -25.54 17.86
C ARG A 465 -0.06 -26.58 17.80
N GLY A 466 -1.16 -26.21 17.17
CA GLY A 466 -2.37 -27.01 16.99
C GLY A 466 -3.25 -27.17 18.23
N GLU A 467 -2.88 -26.58 19.39
CA GLU A 467 -3.61 -26.69 20.66
C GLU A 467 -4.24 -25.33 21.03
N ILE A 468 -5.55 -25.18 20.78
CA ILE A 468 -6.29 -23.98 21.17
C ILE A 468 -6.50 -23.93 22.70
N ASP A 469 -6.19 -22.80 23.32
CA ASP A 469 -6.46 -22.56 24.73
C ASP A 469 -7.93 -22.17 24.96
N GLU A 470 -8.73 -23.18 25.27
CA GLU A 470 -10.16 -23.00 25.61
C GLU A 470 -10.40 -22.14 26.86
N THR A 471 -9.41 -21.97 27.73
CA THR A 471 -9.55 -21.05 28.88
C THR A 471 -9.46 -19.62 28.42
N TYR A 472 -8.49 -19.29 27.56
CA TYR A 472 -8.39 -17.98 26.96
C TYR A 472 -9.59 -17.66 26.05
N LEU A 473 -10.02 -18.60 25.20
CA LEU A 473 -11.20 -18.41 24.36
C LEU A 473 -12.49 -18.20 25.17
N ARG A 474 -12.61 -18.77 26.38
CA ARG A 474 -13.70 -18.43 27.32
C ARG A 474 -13.63 -17.01 27.86
N GLN A 475 -12.45 -16.44 28.05
CA GLN A 475 -12.30 -15.03 28.46
C GLN A 475 -12.77 -14.10 27.34
N VAL A 476 -12.40 -14.39 26.09
CA VAL A 476 -12.90 -13.66 24.91
C VAL A 476 -14.43 -13.75 24.83
N ARG A 477 -15.02 -14.94 24.97
CA ARG A 477 -16.48 -15.12 25.01
C ARG A 477 -17.15 -14.30 26.13
N ALA A 478 -16.54 -14.25 27.31
CA ALA A 478 -17.06 -13.47 28.43
C ALA A 478 -17.01 -11.96 28.18
N ALA A 479 -15.93 -11.47 27.55
CA ALA A 479 -15.82 -10.08 27.13
C ALA A 479 -16.87 -9.72 26.08
N VAL A 480 -17.08 -10.56 25.06
CA VAL A 480 -18.14 -10.37 24.05
C VAL A 480 -19.52 -10.37 24.68
N ALA A 481 -19.81 -11.30 25.60
CA ALA A 481 -21.09 -11.34 26.30
C ALA A 481 -21.35 -10.11 27.17
N SER A 482 -20.31 -9.58 27.83
CA SER A 482 -20.41 -8.35 28.62
C SER A 482 -20.63 -7.12 27.72
N ALA A 483 -19.87 -6.98 26.63
CA ALA A 483 -20.08 -5.92 25.64
C ALA A 483 -21.53 -5.95 25.10
N LYS A 484 -22.03 -7.14 24.71
CA LYS A 484 -23.41 -7.34 24.25
C LYS A 484 -24.44 -6.89 25.27
N ALA A 485 -24.25 -7.22 26.55
CA ALA A 485 -25.16 -6.83 27.63
C ALA A 485 -25.29 -5.30 27.78
N HIS A 486 -24.27 -4.55 27.35
CA HIS A 486 -24.25 -3.09 27.34
C HIS A 486 -24.54 -2.47 25.96
N GLY A 487 -24.95 -3.28 24.97
CA GLY A 487 -25.27 -2.80 23.63
C GLY A 487 -24.04 -2.29 22.86
N VAL A 488 -22.89 -2.92 23.08
CA VAL A 488 -21.60 -2.61 22.47
C VAL A 488 -21.17 -3.78 21.58
N TYR A 489 -20.89 -3.51 20.30
CA TYR A 489 -20.31 -4.47 19.37
C TYR A 489 -18.83 -4.75 19.69
N VAL A 490 -18.31 -5.87 19.21
CA VAL A 490 -16.90 -6.25 19.35
C VAL A 490 -16.28 -6.52 17.99
N VAL A 491 -15.23 -5.77 17.65
CA VAL A 491 -14.28 -6.16 16.61
C VAL A 491 -13.22 -7.03 17.28
N LEU A 492 -13.12 -8.29 16.86
CA LEU A 492 -12.13 -9.22 17.39
C LEU A 492 -10.82 -9.05 16.63
N ASP A 493 -9.79 -8.56 17.30
CA ASP A 493 -8.53 -8.17 16.69
C ASP A 493 -7.42 -9.18 17.03
N MET A 494 -6.77 -9.73 16.01
CA MET A 494 -5.54 -10.50 16.19
C MET A 494 -4.35 -9.56 16.33
N HIS A 495 -4.20 -9.06 17.55
CA HIS A 495 -3.24 -8.03 17.89
C HIS A 495 -1.83 -8.57 17.93
N GLU A 496 -0.91 -7.78 17.39
CA GLU A 496 0.52 -7.99 17.49
C GLU A 496 1.24 -6.65 17.34
N ASP A 497 2.35 -6.52 18.06
CA ASP A 497 3.30 -5.45 17.87
C ASP A 497 4.68 -6.07 17.61
N ALA A 498 5.35 -5.64 16.55
CA ALA A 498 6.67 -6.13 16.16
C ALA A 498 6.81 -7.66 16.26
N TRP A 499 5.80 -8.39 15.77
CA TRP A 499 5.64 -9.84 15.75
C TRP A 499 5.33 -10.53 17.09
N GLY A 500 6.01 -10.16 18.18
CA GLY A 500 5.63 -10.62 19.53
C GLY A 500 6.74 -10.98 20.52
N ASN A 501 6.34 -11.54 21.66
CA ASN A 501 7.15 -11.70 22.88
C ASN A 501 8.53 -12.33 22.64
N ALA A 502 8.61 -13.32 21.76
CA ALA A 502 9.84 -14.08 21.52
C ALA A 502 10.93 -13.30 20.76
N ILE A 503 10.63 -12.08 20.27
CA ILE A 503 11.60 -11.17 19.66
C ILE A 503 12.56 -10.56 20.71
N ALA A 504 12.20 -10.53 21.99
CA ALA A 504 13.01 -9.93 23.05
C ALA A 504 14.45 -10.49 23.08
N ARG A 505 15.45 -9.60 22.96
CA ARG A 505 16.87 -9.92 23.18
C ARG A 505 17.58 -8.77 23.91
N PRO A 506 17.18 -8.45 25.15
CA PRO A 506 17.69 -7.27 25.87
C PRO A 506 19.21 -7.30 26.09
N ASP A 507 19.82 -8.48 26.12
CA ASP A 507 21.26 -8.67 26.35
C ASP A 507 22.11 -8.68 25.05
N GLU A 508 21.49 -8.53 23.87
CA GLU A 508 22.22 -8.54 22.61
C GLU A 508 23.12 -7.31 22.47
N THR A 509 24.34 -7.48 22.00
CA THR A 509 25.25 -6.34 21.78
C THR A 509 25.01 -5.76 20.40
N CYS A 510 24.39 -4.58 20.38
CA CYS A 510 24.10 -3.84 19.15
C CYS A 510 25.16 -2.77 18.86
N GLY A 511 25.49 -2.59 17.57
CA GLY A 511 26.44 -1.58 17.09
C GLY A 511 25.78 -0.49 16.25
N GLY A 512 26.53 0.54 15.86
CA GLY A 512 26.07 1.50 14.84
C GLY A 512 24.89 2.40 15.24
N GLY A 513 24.68 2.64 16.55
CA GLY A 513 23.56 3.46 17.05
C GLY A 513 22.21 2.71 17.09
N THR A 514 22.23 1.39 16.93
CA THR A 514 21.06 0.52 17.12
C THR A 514 20.96 0.05 18.57
N THR A 515 19.77 -0.32 19.01
CA THR A 515 19.52 -0.87 20.35
C THR A 515 18.95 -2.27 20.26
N PRO A 516 19.06 -3.12 21.30
CA PRO A 516 18.48 -4.46 21.26
C PRO A 516 16.96 -4.42 21.15
N THR A 517 16.38 -5.45 20.54
CA THR A 517 14.91 -5.58 20.48
C THR A 517 14.34 -5.87 21.87
N THR A 518 13.22 -5.20 22.16
CA THR A 518 12.36 -5.56 23.30
C THR A 518 11.28 -6.54 22.79
N GLY A 519 10.70 -7.34 23.69
CA GLY A 519 9.49 -8.09 23.35
C GLY A 519 8.28 -7.17 23.38
N TRP A 520 7.23 -7.56 22.68
CA TRP A 520 6.00 -6.78 22.49
C TRP A 520 4.78 -7.64 22.74
N ASP A 521 4.06 -8.12 21.73
CA ASP A 521 2.94 -9.06 21.85
C ASP A 521 2.52 -9.64 20.49
N GLY A 522 1.72 -10.70 20.48
CA GLY A 522 1.19 -11.29 19.25
C GLY A 522 1.52 -12.76 19.08
N ALA A 523 2.49 -13.10 18.23
CA ALA A 523 2.77 -14.48 17.83
C ALA A 523 3.40 -15.34 18.96
N PRO A 524 3.04 -16.64 19.05
CA PRO A 524 3.67 -17.56 19.97
C PRO A 524 5.13 -17.83 19.60
N SER A 525 5.94 -18.16 20.61
CA SER A 525 7.36 -18.47 20.42
C SER A 525 7.65 -19.58 19.39
N TRP A 526 6.75 -20.57 19.25
CA TRP A 526 6.92 -21.66 18.27
C TRP A 526 6.70 -21.20 16.82
N ALA A 527 6.02 -20.07 16.60
CA ALA A 527 5.83 -19.44 15.30
C ALA A 527 6.89 -18.37 14.98
N THR A 528 7.72 -17.97 15.96
CA THR A 528 8.73 -16.93 15.79
C THR A 528 10.03 -17.47 15.20
N ILE A 529 10.14 -17.40 13.87
CA ILE A 529 11.31 -17.87 13.11
C ILE A 529 12.12 -16.68 12.60
N THR A 530 13.24 -16.38 13.27
CA THR A 530 14.11 -15.23 12.94
C THR A 530 15.41 -15.62 12.23
N ASP A 531 15.67 -16.91 12.00
CA ASP A 531 16.90 -17.43 11.39
C ASP A 531 18.22 -16.93 12.02
N GLY A 532 18.19 -16.54 13.29
CA GLY A 532 19.35 -15.98 13.98
C GLY A 532 19.81 -14.61 13.41
N THR A 533 18.92 -13.91 12.70
CA THR A 533 19.16 -12.52 12.28
C THR A 533 19.29 -11.59 13.49
N LEU A 534 19.93 -10.45 13.26
CA LEU A 534 20.27 -9.50 14.30
C LEU A 534 19.01 -8.97 14.99
N HIS A 535 18.95 -9.07 16.32
CA HIS A 535 17.88 -8.51 17.13
C HIS A 535 18.24 -7.11 17.61
N CYS A 536 18.56 -6.25 16.63
CA CYS A 536 18.84 -4.84 16.86
C CYS A 536 17.85 -3.97 16.07
N GLN A 537 17.20 -3.05 16.77
CA GLN A 537 16.25 -2.10 16.22
C GLN A 537 16.87 -0.72 16.02
N PHE A 538 16.33 0.04 15.07
CA PHE A 538 16.78 1.38 14.72
C PHE A 538 15.60 2.23 14.28
N MET A 539 15.45 3.42 14.88
CA MET A 539 14.35 4.38 14.68
C MET A 539 12.93 3.86 15.01
N ALA A 540 12.55 2.66 14.56
CA ALA A 540 11.26 2.01 14.82
C ALA A 540 11.46 0.51 15.10
N ARG A 541 10.60 -0.07 15.96
CA ARG A 541 10.64 -1.48 16.36
C ARG A 541 10.45 -2.43 15.17
N ASP A 542 9.58 -2.06 14.23
CA ASP A 542 9.15 -2.87 13.09
C ASP A 542 10.22 -2.99 11.99
N LEU A 543 11.28 -2.18 12.07
CA LEU A 543 12.40 -2.18 11.13
C LEU A 543 13.56 -3.08 11.58
N ALA A 544 13.45 -3.74 12.74
CA ALA A 544 14.47 -4.67 13.20
C ALA A 544 14.60 -5.89 12.25
N PRO A 545 15.82 -6.35 11.91
CA PRO A 545 16.02 -7.48 11.01
C PRO A 545 15.33 -8.77 11.48
N ALA A 546 15.35 -9.05 12.79
CA ALA A 546 14.65 -10.18 13.39
C ALA A 546 13.12 -10.12 13.17
N VAL A 547 12.53 -8.93 13.32
CA VAL A 547 11.09 -8.71 13.09
C VAL A 547 10.74 -8.92 11.62
N ALA A 548 11.47 -8.26 10.71
CA ALA A 548 11.28 -8.44 9.27
C ALA A 548 11.42 -9.91 8.83
N THR A 549 12.34 -10.66 9.43
CA THR A 549 12.53 -12.09 9.16
C THR A 549 11.39 -12.95 9.67
N ALA A 550 10.85 -12.65 10.86
CA ALA A 550 9.70 -13.35 11.42
C ALA A 550 8.45 -13.18 10.51
N PHE A 551 8.15 -11.95 10.09
CA PHE A 551 7.09 -11.69 9.12
C PHE A 551 7.33 -12.37 7.78
N SER A 552 8.56 -12.38 7.27
CA SER A 552 8.85 -13.10 6.03
C SER A 552 8.66 -14.61 6.17
N SER A 553 9.03 -15.21 7.31
CA SER A 553 8.72 -16.61 7.61
C SER A 553 7.22 -16.84 7.61
N PHE A 554 6.44 -15.92 8.14
CA PHE A 554 4.97 -15.97 8.11
C PHE A 554 4.40 -15.87 6.71
N TYR A 555 4.75 -14.82 5.95
CA TYR A 555 4.23 -14.61 4.59
C TYR A 555 4.57 -15.74 3.62
N THR A 556 5.72 -16.39 3.83
CA THR A 556 6.16 -17.56 3.05
C THR A 556 5.60 -18.89 3.56
N ASP A 557 4.77 -18.85 4.62
CA ASP A 557 4.21 -20.01 5.32
C ASP A 557 5.27 -21.04 5.74
N ARG A 558 6.42 -20.55 6.19
CA ARG A 558 7.53 -21.39 6.64
C ARG A 558 7.07 -22.25 7.80
N ASP A 559 7.37 -23.55 7.70
CA ASP A 559 6.95 -24.56 8.67
C ASP A 559 5.43 -24.59 8.91
N GLY A 560 4.61 -24.02 8.02
CA GLY A 560 3.15 -23.97 8.11
C GLY A 560 2.60 -22.96 9.11
N ILE A 561 3.38 -21.97 9.57
CA ILE A 561 2.94 -21.06 10.65
C ILE A 561 1.77 -20.15 10.25
N GLN A 562 1.67 -19.73 8.98
CA GLN A 562 0.52 -18.96 8.51
C GLN A 562 -0.71 -19.85 8.39
N THR A 563 -0.53 -21.09 7.93
CA THR A 563 -1.58 -22.11 7.90
C THR A 563 -2.17 -22.37 9.30
N GLU A 564 -1.35 -22.35 10.35
CA GLU A 564 -1.84 -22.48 11.74
C GLU A 564 -2.65 -21.25 12.19
N LEU A 565 -2.18 -20.03 11.91
CA LEU A 565 -2.97 -18.82 12.25
C LEU A 565 -4.32 -18.80 11.52
N VAL A 566 -4.35 -19.19 10.23
CA VAL A 566 -5.61 -19.35 9.45
C VAL A 566 -6.55 -20.37 10.11
N ARG A 567 -6.02 -21.46 10.66
CA ARG A 567 -6.81 -22.46 11.41
C ARG A 567 -7.32 -21.92 12.75
N THR A 568 -6.50 -21.11 13.43
CA THR A 568 -6.90 -20.41 14.65
C THR A 568 -8.06 -19.44 14.36
N TRP A 569 -7.98 -18.67 13.27
CA TRP A 569 -9.10 -17.85 12.79
C TRP A 569 -10.36 -18.65 12.51
N ALA A 570 -10.26 -19.78 11.80
CA ALA A 570 -11.41 -20.67 11.58
C ALA A 570 -12.03 -21.19 12.90
N THR A 571 -11.24 -21.36 13.95
CA THR A 571 -11.76 -21.78 15.27
C THR A 571 -12.51 -20.65 15.97
N ILE A 572 -11.98 -19.42 15.91
CA ILE A 572 -12.63 -18.22 16.43
C ILE A 572 -13.94 -17.97 15.69
N ALA A 573 -13.91 -17.97 14.36
CA ALA A 573 -15.10 -17.77 13.53
C ALA A 573 -16.19 -18.81 13.78
N ARG A 574 -15.82 -20.10 13.93
CA ARG A 574 -16.77 -21.15 14.33
C ARG A 574 -17.40 -20.88 15.69
N THR A 575 -16.65 -20.29 16.62
CA THR A 575 -17.10 -20.01 17.99
C THR A 575 -18.13 -18.88 18.05
N PHE A 576 -18.01 -17.90 17.16
CA PHE A 576 -18.85 -16.71 17.14
C PHE A 576 -19.78 -16.64 15.93
N ALA A 577 -19.94 -17.73 15.18
CA ALA A 577 -20.64 -17.75 13.89
C ALA A 577 -22.08 -17.23 13.94
N ASP A 578 -22.77 -17.33 15.09
CA ASP A 578 -24.14 -16.89 15.32
C ASP A 578 -24.25 -15.73 16.34
N GLU A 579 -23.15 -15.06 16.67
CA GLU A 579 -23.12 -13.99 17.68
C GLU A 579 -23.16 -12.59 17.05
N PRO A 580 -24.33 -11.93 16.94
CA PRO A 580 -24.45 -10.62 16.28
C PRO A 580 -23.73 -9.48 17.01
N ALA A 581 -23.34 -9.64 18.28
CA ALA A 581 -22.51 -8.66 18.95
C ALA A 581 -21.07 -8.63 18.44
N VAL A 582 -20.59 -9.69 17.77
CA VAL A 582 -19.33 -9.60 17.02
C VAL A 582 -19.59 -8.79 15.76
N ALA A 583 -18.97 -7.62 15.64
CA ALA A 583 -19.05 -6.82 14.41
C ALA A 583 -18.29 -7.50 13.27
N GLY A 584 -17.15 -8.10 13.60
CA GLY A 584 -16.28 -8.76 12.64
C GLY A 584 -14.91 -9.11 13.20
N TYR A 585 -14.02 -9.53 12.29
CA TYR A 585 -12.68 -10.02 12.58
C TYR A 585 -11.64 -9.09 11.94
N ASP A 586 -10.74 -8.52 12.76
CA ASP A 586 -9.59 -7.74 12.31
C ASP A 586 -8.37 -8.66 12.21
N LEU A 587 -7.98 -8.96 10.96
CA LEU A 587 -7.25 -10.20 10.64
C LEU A 587 -5.82 -10.24 11.18
N LEU A 588 -5.17 -9.09 11.28
CA LEU A 588 -3.82 -8.92 11.81
C LEU A 588 -3.56 -7.43 12.01
N ASN A 589 -3.29 -7.03 13.25
CA ASN A 589 -2.92 -5.67 13.61
C ASN A 589 -1.60 -5.24 12.95
N GLU A 590 -1.54 -4.02 12.40
CA GLU A 590 -0.36 -3.37 11.81
C GLU A 590 0.66 -4.32 11.15
N PRO A 591 0.26 -5.13 10.15
CA PRO A 591 1.12 -6.18 9.64
C PRO A 591 2.51 -5.68 9.26
N GLY A 592 3.54 -6.27 9.85
CA GLY A 592 4.92 -5.88 9.57
C GLY A 592 5.29 -6.05 8.10
N ILE A 593 6.21 -5.20 7.63
CA ILE A 593 6.55 -5.10 6.20
C ILE A 593 7.26 -6.33 5.61
N GLY A 594 7.76 -7.24 6.44
CA GLY A 594 8.60 -8.36 6.02
C GLY A 594 9.93 -7.93 5.40
N ALA A 595 10.71 -8.87 4.88
CA ALA A 595 12.05 -8.65 4.33
C ALA A 595 12.09 -8.14 2.87
N ASP A 596 11.02 -8.32 2.09
CA ASP A 596 10.96 -7.92 0.68
C ASP A 596 9.75 -7.01 0.36
N PRO A 597 9.53 -5.90 1.08
CA PRO A 597 8.49 -4.94 0.71
C PRO A 597 8.81 -4.34 -0.67
N PRO A 598 7.80 -4.07 -1.49
CA PRO A 598 6.38 -4.17 -1.18
C PRO A 598 5.73 -5.54 -1.48
N VAL A 599 6.51 -6.57 -1.83
CA VAL A 599 5.96 -7.91 -2.13
C VAL A 599 5.36 -8.55 -0.88
N SER A 600 6.06 -8.48 0.24
CA SER A 600 5.55 -8.95 1.53
C SER A 600 4.39 -8.10 2.04
N SER A 601 4.57 -6.78 2.12
CA SER A 601 3.58 -5.84 2.70
C SER A 601 2.31 -5.62 1.87
N GLY A 602 2.31 -6.01 0.58
CA GLY A 602 1.12 -5.94 -0.27
C GLY A 602 0.65 -7.30 -0.78
N LEU A 603 1.42 -7.95 -1.65
CA LEU A 603 0.98 -9.15 -2.36
C LEU A 603 0.80 -10.37 -1.43
N LEU A 604 1.80 -10.67 -0.60
CA LEU A 604 1.73 -11.83 0.29
C LEU A 604 0.83 -11.57 1.51
N LEU A 605 0.70 -10.32 1.93
CA LEU A 605 -0.32 -9.91 2.89
C LEU A 605 -1.73 -10.17 2.34
N GLY A 606 -2.01 -9.77 1.10
CA GLY A 606 -3.28 -10.07 0.42
C GLY A 606 -3.56 -11.58 0.29
N ARG A 607 -2.54 -12.39 0.01
CA ARG A 607 -2.64 -13.86 0.00
C ARG A 607 -3.04 -14.43 1.37
N TYR A 608 -2.46 -13.90 2.45
CA TYR A 608 -2.82 -14.29 3.81
C TYR A 608 -4.28 -13.93 4.12
N TYR A 609 -4.68 -12.69 3.82
CA TYR A 609 -6.05 -12.25 4.05
C TYR A 609 -7.06 -13.09 3.30
N ASP A 610 -6.84 -13.37 2.02
CA ASP A 610 -7.74 -14.23 1.23
C ASP A 610 -7.85 -15.65 1.84
N ALA A 611 -6.73 -16.24 2.27
CA ALA A 611 -6.73 -17.55 2.93
C ALA A 611 -7.46 -17.54 4.29
N ALA A 612 -7.30 -16.48 5.09
CA ALA A 612 -7.99 -16.31 6.37
C ALA A 612 -9.49 -16.12 6.16
N ILE A 613 -9.89 -15.29 5.20
CA ILE A 613 -11.29 -15.03 4.84
C ILE A 613 -11.98 -16.32 4.40
N ASP A 614 -11.39 -17.09 3.47
CA ASP A 614 -11.98 -18.35 3.02
C ASP A 614 -12.19 -19.34 4.18
N ALA A 615 -11.22 -19.42 5.10
CA ALA A 615 -11.31 -20.28 6.27
C ALA A 615 -12.37 -19.82 7.28
N ILE A 616 -12.49 -18.50 7.48
CA ILE A 616 -13.54 -17.88 8.31
C ILE A 616 -14.92 -18.18 7.72
N ARG A 617 -15.12 -17.93 6.43
CA ARG A 617 -16.41 -18.17 5.75
C ARG A 617 -16.82 -19.63 5.80
N ALA A 618 -15.88 -20.54 5.55
CA ALA A 618 -16.13 -21.98 5.68
C ALA A 618 -16.54 -22.34 7.12
N ALA A 619 -15.85 -21.79 8.12
CA ALA A 619 -16.14 -22.07 9.53
C ALA A 619 -17.51 -21.51 9.99
N GLU A 620 -17.87 -20.30 9.57
CA GLU A 620 -19.18 -19.71 9.83
C GLU A 620 -20.31 -20.53 9.17
N GLN A 621 -20.11 -20.93 7.92
CA GLN A 621 -21.06 -21.75 7.19
C GLN A 621 -21.23 -23.14 7.83
N ASP A 622 -20.13 -23.80 8.20
CA ASP A 622 -20.14 -25.11 8.86
C ASP A 622 -20.86 -25.07 10.22
N ALA A 623 -20.76 -23.94 10.93
CA ALA A 623 -21.43 -23.71 12.21
C ALA A 623 -22.93 -23.36 12.06
N GLY A 624 -23.40 -23.09 10.84
CA GLY A 624 -24.77 -22.62 10.58
C GLY A 624 -24.99 -21.16 10.96
N GLY A 625 -23.92 -20.37 11.03
CA GLY A 625 -23.94 -18.95 11.34
C GLY A 625 -24.16 -18.06 10.13
N PHE A 626 -23.74 -16.80 10.23
CA PHE A 626 -23.78 -15.81 9.16
C PHE A 626 -22.38 -15.21 8.90
N PRO A 627 -22.13 -14.66 7.70
CA PRO A 627 -20.85 -14.03 7.40
C PRO A 627 -20.71 -12.70 8.13
N HIS A 628 -19.77 -12.62 9.06
CA HIS A 628 -19.41 -11.36 9.73
C HIS A 628 -18.56 -10.46 8.83
N LEU A 629 -18.43 -9.19 9.21
CA LEU A 629 -17.47 -8.28 8.57
C LEU A 629 -16.05 -8.78 8.76
N VAL A 630 -15.19 -8.51 7.78
CA VAL A 630 -13.75 -8.74 7.86
C VAL A 630 -13.05 -7.39 7.74
N PHE A 631 -12.36 -7.02 8.81
CA PHE A 631 -11.50 -5.86 8.89
C PHE A 631 -10.11 -6.28 8.42
N PHE A 632 -9.55 -5.55 7.47
CA PHE A 632 -8.21 -5.82 6.94
C PHE A 632 -7.39 -4.54 6.90
N GLU A 633 -6.14 -4.65 7.32
CA GLU A 633 -5.25 -3.51 7.48
C GLU A 633 -4.24 -3.42 6.33
N PRO A 634 -3.78 -2.20 5.96
CA PRO A 634 -2.51 -2.04 5.26
C PRO A 634 -1.34 -2.37 6.20
N SER A 635 -0.11 -2.46 5.71
CA SER A 635 1.04 -2.67 6.60
C SER A 635 1.26 -1.49 7.56
N VAL A 636 2.05 -1.71 8.61
CA VAL A 636 2.48 -0.70 9.61
C VAL A 636 3.04 0.61 9.01
N LEU A 637 3.48 0.61 7.74
CA LEU A 637 3.91 1.84 7.07
C LEU A 637 2.78 2.86 6.94
N TRP A 638 1.52 2.44 6.91
CA TRP A 638 0.40 3.37 6.88
C TRP A 638 0.34 4.22 8.15
N SER A 639 0.58 3.61 9.32
CA SER A 639 0.68 4.28 10.62
C SER A 639 1.82 5.30 10.65
N GLY A 640 2.95 4.96 10.02
CA GLY A 640 4.13 5.82 9.95
C GLY A 640 4.09 6.91 8.89
N LEU A 641 3.43 6.70 7.74
CA LEU A 641 3.56 7.53 6.53
C LEU A 641 2.24 8.00 5.91
N ALA A 642 1.09 7.53 6.42
CA ALA A 642 -0.25 7.73 5.84
C ALA A 642 -0.48 7.06 4.47
N PHE A 643 0.47 6.25 3.98
CA PHE A 643 0.34 5.50 2.74
C PHE A 643 1.27 4.29 2.75
N ASP A 644 0.89 3.26 2.00
CA ASP A 644 1.74 2.11 1.67
C ASP A 644 1.31 1.44 0.36
N VAL A 645 2.14 0.56 -0.20
CA VAL A 645 1.68 -0.40 -1.19
C VAL A 645 0.79 -1.44 -0.49
N THR A 646 -0.51 -1.37 -0.72
CA THR A 646 -1.50 -2.23 -0.08
C THR A 646 -1.71 -3.54 -0.86
N PRO A 647 -2.44 -4.53 -0.30
CA PRO A 647 -2.94 -5.66 -1.08
C PRO A 647 -3.59 -5.19 -2.38
N PRO A 648 -3.34 -5.81 -3.54
CA PRO A 648 -3.95 -5.34 -4.79
C PRO A 648 -5.48 -5.40 -4.69
N PRO A 649 -6.23 -4.39 -5.17
CA PRO A 649 -7.68 -4.50 -5.28
C PRO A 649 -8.11 -5.77 -6.02
N GLY A 650 -9.09 -6.49 -5.47
CA GLY A 650 -9.46 -7.83 -5.93
C GLY A 650 -8.50 -8.94 -5.47
N PHE A 651 -7.87 -8.78 -4.30
CA PHE A 651 -7.10 -9.87 -3.68
C PHE A 651 -7.99 -11.01 -3.16
N THR A 652 -9.29 -10.73 -2.95
CA THR A 652 -10.32 -11.68 -2.51
C THR A 652 -11.64 -11.36 -3.22
N ASP A 653 -12.52 -12.37 -3.30
CA ASP A 653 -13.88 -12.24 -3.85
C ASP A 653 -14.94 -11.93 -2.76
N ASP A 654 -14.52 -11.85 -1.48
CA ASP A 654 -15.41 -11.53 -0.37
C ASP A 654 -15.98 -10.12 -0.45
N ARG A 655 -17.21 -9.97 0.08
CA ARG A 655 -17.99 -8.74 -0.03
C ARG A 655 -18.34 -8.09 1.30
N GLN A 656 -17.86 -8.63 2.42
CA GLN A 656 -18.09 -8.10 3.76
C GLN A 656 -16.83 -7.40 4.27
N LEU A 657 -16.12 -6.70 3.38
CA LEU A 657 -14.82 -6.10 3.67
C LEU A 657 -14.96 -4.72 4.31
N VAL A 658 -14.12 -4.48 5.31
CA VAL A 658 -13.89 -3.17 5.93
C VAL A 658 -12.39 -2.89 5.90
N PHE A 659 -11.98 -1.82 5.24
CA PHE A 659 -10.59 -1.38 5.27
C PHE A 659 -10.34 -0.67 6.60
N ALA A 660 -9.35 -1.16 7.37
CA ALA A 660 -9.11 -0.77 8.75
C ALA A 660 -7.73 -0.13 9.00
N PRO A 661 -7.37 0.98 8.33
CA PRO A 661 -6.06 1.60 8.52
C PRO A 661 -5.96 2.32 9.87
N HIS A 662 -4.72 2.60 10.28
CA HIS A 662 -4.39 3.36 11.50
C HIS A 662 -3.87 4.77 11.18
N PRO A 663 -4.76 5.77 11.04
CA PRO A 663 -4.38 7.13 10.66
C PRO A 663 -3.76 7.94 11.82
N TYR A 664 -2.46 7.80 12.04
CA TYR A 664 -1.70 8.53 13.08
C TYR A 664 -1.04 9.85 12.64
N SER A 665 -1.46 10.41 11.50
CA SER A 665 -0.96 11.70 11.00
C SER A 665 -1.09 12.82 12.04
N GLU A 666 -0.02 13.63 12.21
CA GLU A 666 0.07 14.70 13.22
C GLU A 666 0.04 14.22 14.69
N SER A 667 0.16 12.91 14.91
CA SER A 667 0.33 12.26 16.21
C SER A 667 1.73 11.62 16.28
N ILE A 668 1.84 10.33 15.99
CA ILE A 668 3.06 9.53 16.11
C ILE A 668 3.66 9.13 14.75
N SER A 669 3.14 9.67 13.65
CA SER A 669 3.69 9.41 12.32
C SER A 669 5.15 9.83 12.20
N MET A 670 5.93 9.12 11.39
CA MET A 670 7.40 9.21 11.37
C MET A 670 7.91 10.62 11.01
N ASP A 671 7.17 11.34 10.17
CA ASP A 671 7.45 12.71 9.74
C ASP A 671 7.46 13.72 10.90
N GLN A 672 6.70 13.46 11.97
CA GLN A 672 6.63 14.35 13.13
C GLN A 672 7.99 14.45 13.84
N SER A 673 8.74 13.34 13.91
CA SER A 673 10.11 13.34 14.44
C SER A 673 11.10 14.19 13.62
N LEU A 674 10.76 14.46 12.35
CA LEU A 674 11.55 15.27 11.42
C LEU A 674 11.07 16.74 11.35
N GLY A 675 10.04 17.10 12.12
CA GLY A 675 9.53 18.48 12.22
C GLY A 675 8.73 18.95 11.01
N PHE A 676 8.12 18.04 10.23
CA PHE A 676 7.20 18.40 9.16
C PHE A 676 5.98 17.45 9.13
N THR A 677 4.91 17.88 8.47
CA THR A 677 3.69 17.07 8.29
C THR A 677 3.61 16.54 6.87
N LEU A 678 3.75 15.23 6.67
CA LEU A 678 3.65 14.60 5.36
C LEU A 678 2.20 14.58 4.85
N ALA A 679 1.27 14.15 5.70
CA ALA A 679 -0.16 14.18 5.45
C ALA A 679 -0.85 14.79 6.67
N SER A 680 -1.80 15.71 6.43
CA SER A 680 -2.65 16.19 7.53
C SER A 680 -3.62 15.09 7.97
N ILE A 681 -4.23 15.26 9.15
CA ILE A 681 -5.31 14.39 9.66
C ILE A 681 -6.41 14.17 8.61
N GLU A 682 -6.93 15.26 8.05
CA GLU A 682 -8.02 15.23 7.08
C GLU A 682 -7.58 14.51 5.80
N ARG A 683 -6.33 14.72 5.40
CA ARG A 683 -5.79 14.06 4.22
C ARG A 683 -5.64 12.57 4.42
N ASN A 684 -5.14 12.10 5.57
CA ASN A 684 -4.98 10.68 5.83
C ASN A 684 -6.34 9.95 5.76
N LEU A 685 -7.39 10.52 6.36
CA LEU A 685 -8.74 9.95 6.26
C LEU A 685 -9.32 10.00 4.83
N ASP A 686 -9.06 11.06 4.06
CA ASP A 686 -9.44 11.12 2.65
C ASP A 686 -8.66 10.12 1.76
N VAL A 687 -7.39 9.85 2.08
CA VAL A 687 -6.57 8.82 1.41
C VAL A 687 -7.11 7.43 1.76
N SER A 688 -7.42 7.21 3.04
CA SER A 688 -8.01 5.98 3.56
C SER A 688 -9.35 5.67 2.92
N SER A 689 -10.22 6.68 2.74
CA SER A 689 -11.54 6.47 2.12
C SER A 689 -11.43 6.09 0.64
N ARG A 690 -10.47 6.67 -0.09
CA ARG A 690 -10.18 6.26 -1.47
C ARG A 690 -9.59 4.86 -1.56
N ALA A 691 -8.77 4.47 -0.60
CA ALA A 691 -8.26 3.09 -0.53
C ALA A 691 -9.40 2.11 -0.28
N ALA A 692 -10.24 2.36 0.74
CA ALA A 692 -11.44 1.56 1.03
C ALA A 692 -12.35 1.42 -0.20
N ALA A 693 -12.66 2.54 -0.87
CA ALA A 693 -13.47 2.55 -2.08
C ALA A 693 -12.87 1.72 -3.24
N ALA A 694 -11.54 1.65 -3.35
CA ALA A 694 -10.88 0.84 -4.37
C ALA A 694 -11.07 -0.67 -4.15
N TYR A 695 -11.33 -1.11 -2.91
CA TYR A 695 -11.68 -2.49 -2.57
C TYR A 695 -13.19 -2.76 -2.62
N GLY A 696 -14.02 -1.71 -2.77
CA GLY A 696 -15.45 -1.84 -2.49
C GLY A 696 -15.70 -2.20 -1.02
N ALA A 697 -14.86 -1.72 -0.10
CA ALA A 697 -14.94 -1.94 1.33
C ALA A 697 -15.44 -0.68 2.06
N ALA A 698 -16.04 -0.84 3.22
CA ALA A 698 -16.27 0.30 4.13
C ALA A 698 -14.93 0.78 4.71
N LEU A 699 -14.91 1.98 5.30
CA LEU A 699 -13.76 2.50 6.05
C LEU A 699 -14.11 2.57 7.53
N TRP A 700 -13.21 2.05 8.38
CA TRP A 700 -13.29 2.18 9.83
C TRP A 700 -11.87 2.31 10.38
N ALA A 701 -11.56 3.37 11.16
CA ALA A 701 -10.19 3.55 11.65
C ALA A 701 -9.92 2.60 12.84
N GLY A 702 -9.13 1.54 12.61
CA GLY A 702 -8.81 0.51 13.61
C GLY A 702 -8.16 1.08 14.86
N GLU A 703 -7.24 2.01 14.64
CA GLU A 703 -6.61 2.79 15.69
C GLU A 703 -6.39 4.23 15.25
N TRP A 704 -6.50 5.13 16.22
CA TRP A 704 -6.09 6.51 16.11
C TRP A 704 -6.03 7.10 17.52
N GLY A 705 -5.22 8.14 17.71
CA GLY A 705 -5.12 8.79 19.01
C GLY A 705 -3.94 9.75 19.11
N TRP A 706 -3.92 10.49 20.21
CA TRP A 706 -2.83 11.37 20.59
C TRP A 706 -2.34 11.03 21.99
N PHE A 707 -1.06 11.25 22.23
CA PHE A 707 -0.35 10.77 23.43
C PHE A 707 0.40 11.89 24.15
N GLY A 708 0.19 13.15 23.73
CA GLY A 708 0.72 14.33 24.38
C GLY A 708 -0.24 14.91 25.42
N ASP A 709 -0.14 16.22 25.63
CA ASP A 709 -0.99 16.96 26.55
C ASP A 709 -2.42 17.08 26.00
N PRO A 710 -3.45 16.54 26.68
CA PRO A 710 -4.85 16.61 26.22
C PRO A 710 -5.36 18.03 25.99
N ASP A 711 -4.85 19.03 26.71
CA ASP A 711 -5.25 20.43 26.52
C ASP A 711 -4.74 21.01 25.19
N VAL A 712 -3.68 20.41 24.64
CA VAL A 712 -3.09 20.78 23.35
C VAL A 712 -3.62 19.88 22.23
N ASP A 713 -3.57 18.57 22.44
CA ASP A 713 -3.93 17.57 21.44
C ASP A 713 -5.44 17.44 21.25
N GLY A 714 -6.27 17.90 22.21
CA GLY A 714 -7.73 17.88 22.08
C GLY A 714 -8.25 18.61 20.83
N ALA A 715 -7.56 19.66 20.37
CA ALA A 715 -7.89 20.33 19.12
C ALA A 715 -7.65 19.43 17.88
N LYS A 716 -6.68 18.54 17.92
CA LYS A 716 -6.42 17.55 16.85
C LYS A 716 -7.42 16.41 16.91
N VAL A 717 -7.77 15.94 18.12
CA VAL A 717 -8.88 14.98 18.31
C VAL A 717 -10.16 15.55 17.72
N GLN A 718 -10.49 16.83 17.99
CA GLN A 718 -11.66 17.51 17.42
C GLN A 718 -11.64 17.55 15.87
N ARG A 719 -10.47 17.75 15.25
CA ARG A 719 -10.32 17.71 13.79
C ARG A 719 -10.54 16.30 13.23
N PHE A 720 -10.00 15.29 13.90
CA PHE A 720 -10.16 13.90 13.49
C PHE A 720 -11.64 13.48 13.52
N VAL A 721 -12.32 13.77 14.62
CA VAL A 721 -13.74 13.43 14.77
C VAL A 721 -14.65 14.19 13.81
N ALA A 722 -14.32 15.43 13.47
CA ALA A 722 -15.03 16.18 12.43
C ALA A 722 -14.82 15.57 11.03
N ALA A 723 -13.63 15.02 10.76
CA ALA A 723 -13.38 14.29 9.52
C ALA A 723 -14.10 12.94 9.47
N GLN A 724 -14.24 12.24 10.60
CA GLN A 724 -15.12 11.07 10.71
C GLN A 724 -16.58 11.41 10.42
N ASP A 725 -17.09 12.51 10.99
CA ASP A 725 -18.46 12.99 10.74
C ASP A 725 -18.70 13.29 9.25
N ARG A 726 -17.75 13.99 8.61
CA ARG A 726 -17.80 14.31 7.17
C ARG A 726 -17.89 13.05 6.30
N LEU A 727 -17.16 12.00 6.66
CA LEU A 727 -17.11 10.75 5.90
C LEU A 727 -18.21 9.75 6.29
N GLY A 728 -18.93 9.99 7.38
CA GLY A 728 -19.91 9.05 7.92
C GLY A 728 -19.29 7.77 8.48
N ILE A 729 -18.05 7.83 8.96
CA ILE A 729 -17.29 6.66 9.42
C ILE A 729 -17.10 6.65 10.93
N GLY A 730 -16.73 5.49 11.44
CA GLY A 730 -16.36 5.25 12.82
C GLY A 730 -14.86 4.96 13.01
N GLY A 731 -14.52 4.41 14.17
CA GLY A 731 -13.18 3.95 14.51
C GLY A 731 -13.04 3.66 16.00
N ALA A 732 -11.90 3.10 16.40
CA ALA A 732 -11.56 2.83 17.79
C ALA A 732 -10.36 3.68 18.24
N PHE A 733 -10.56 4.52 19.27
CA PHE A 733 -9.48 5.33 19.84
C PHE A 733 -8.51 4.44 20.61
N TRP A 734 -7.20 4.60 20.38
CA TRP A 734 -6.15 3.90 21.10
C TRP A 734 -5.75 4.71 22.34
N VAL A 735 -6.06 4.30 23.57
CA VAL A 735 -6.65 3.03 24.03
C VAL A 735 -7.52 3.30 25.27
N TRP A 736 -8.45 2.40 25.60
CA TRP A 736 -9.29 2.48 26.81
C TRP A 736 -8.44 2.68 28.06
N ARG A 737 -7.51 1.75 28.34
CA ARG A 737 -6.62 1.76 29.50
C ARG A 737 -5.37 0.94 29.19
N GLN A 738 -4.23 1.29 29.77
CA GLN A 738 -2.99 0.51 29.67
C GLN A 738 -2.28 0.47 31.02
N GLY A 739 -1.62 -0.65 31.34
CA GLY A 739 -0.91 -0.83 32.59
C GLY A 739 0.55 -0.40 32.49
N CYS A 740 1.16 -0.06 33.63
CA CYS A 740 2.51 0.49 33.69
C CYS A 740 3.64 -0.49 33.27
N GLY A 741 3.35 -1.79 33.21
CA GLY A 741 4.29 -2.79 32.72
C GLY A 741 4.31 -2.93 31.20
N SER A 742 3.47 -2.18 30.48
CA SER A 742 3.33 -2.30 29.03
C SER A 742 4.64 -1.94 28.32
N PRO A 743 5.02 -2.65 27.25
CA PRO A 743 6.26 -2.38 26.54
C PRO A 743 6.30 -0.97 25.91
N GLU A 744 5.15 -0.38 25.61
CA GLU A 744 4.93 0.99 25.13
C GLU A 744 5.19 2.04 26.22
N THR A 745 5.08 1.65 27.50
CA THR A 745 5.30 2.55 28.62
C THR A 745 6.81 2.78 28.80
N ALA A 746 7.21 4.06 28.83
CA ALA A 746 8.59 4.44 29.12
C ALA A 746 8.99 4.00 30.53
N SER A 747 10.25 3.61 30.72
CA SER A 747 10.73 3.09 32.02
C SER A 747 10.68 4.11 33.16
N ASP A 748 10.63 5.40 32.83
CA ASP A 748 10.54 6.52 33.76
C ASP A 748 9.14 7.18 33.79
N ALA A 749 8.15 6.58 33.13
CA ALA A 749 6.79 7.09 33.11
C ALA A 749 6.15 7.05 34.51
N THR A 750 5.52 8.16 34.92
CA THR A 750 4.74 8.24 36.17
C THR A 750 3.31 7.73 36.00
N SER A 751 2.82 7.64 34.77
CA SER A 751 1.51 7.12 34.42
C SER A 751 1.56 6.35 33.10
N SER A 752 0.61 5.44 32.89
CA SER A 752 0.44 4.67 31.65
C SER A 752 -1.01 4.72 31.18
N GLY A 753 -1.26 4.42 29.91
CA GLY A 753 -2.60 4.53 29.30
C GLY A 753 -2.80 5.83 28.52
N ASN A 754 -4.01 5.97 27.99
CA ASN A 754 -4.40 7.14 27.20
C ASN A 754 -5.74 7.69 27.67
N LEU A 755 -6.86 7.01 27.35
CA LEU A 755 -8.17 7.54 27.73
C LEU A 755 -8.41 7.41 29.23
N VAL A 756 -8.16 6.24 29.81
CA VAL A 756 -8.12 6.03 31.26
C VAL A 756 -6.68 5.71 31.65
N SER A 757 -6.02 6.66 32.30
CA SER A 757 -4.62 6.53 32.70
C SER A 757 -4.49 5.88 34.07
N VAL A 758 -3.43 5.10 34.27
CA VAL A 758 -3.05 4.47 35.53
C VAL A 758 -1.86 5.23 36.11
N ASP A 759 -1.94 5.66 37.37
CA ASP A 759 -0.77 6.14 38.12
C ASP A 759 0.15 4.95 38.46
N CYS A 760 1.41 5.01 38.07
CA CYS A 760 2.33 3.88 38.20
C CYS A 760 2.87 3.68 39.63
N ALA A 761 2.71 4.66 40.52
CA ALA A 761 3.10 4.53 41.91
C ALA A 761 1.96 3.96 42.77
N THR A 762 0.71 4.32 42.48
CA THR A 762 -0.46 3.95 43.30
C THR A 762 -1.35 2.87 42.67
N GLY A 763 -1.32 2.74 41.34
CA GLY A 763 -2.26 1.93 40.57
C GLY A 763 -3.65 2.56 40.43
N GLU A 764 -3.84 3.81 40.86
CA GLU A 764 -5.11 4.51 40.76
C GLU A 764 -5.43 4.90 39.31
N LEU A 765 -6.71 4.79 38.94
CA LEU A 765 -7.21 5.19 37.63
C LEU A 765 -7.57 6.67 37.64
N SER A 766 -7.10 7.40 36.65
CA SER A 766 -7.53 8.77 36.35
C SER A 766 -8.70 8.75 35.37
N PRO A 767 -9.71 9.61 35.56
CA PRO A 767 -10.82 9.70 34.61
C PRO A 767 -10.35 10.24 33.26
N PRO A 768 -11.12 10.00 32.19
CA PRO A 768 -10.86 10.58 30.88
C PRO A 768 -10.72 12.11 30.91
N PRO A 769 -9.62 12.67 30.37
CA PRO A 769 -9.41 14.12 30.36
C PRO A 769 -10.35 14.79 29.35
N ASP A 770 -10.91 15.95 29.69
CA ASP A 770 -11.90 16.67 28.87
C ASP A 770 -11.43 16.90 27.43
N GLY A 771 -10.14 17.21 27.23
CA GLY A 771 -9.55 17.42 25.91
C GLY A 771 -9.72 16.23 24.97
N PHE A 772 -9.81 15.01 25.49
CA PHE A 772 -10.11 13.80 24.71
C PHE A 772 -11.56 13.35 24.89
N ALA A 773 -12.09 13.36 26.11
CA ALA A 773 -13.42 12.86 26.44
C ALA A 773 -14.54 13.61 25.70
N VAL A 774 -14.49 14.95 25.64
CA VAL A 774 -15.53 15.75 24.97
C VAL A 774 -15.66 15.43 23.47
N PRO A 775 -14.59 15.45 22.66
CA PRO A 775 -14.72 15.09 21.24
C PRO A 775 -15.04 13.60 21.00
N LEU A 776 -14.57 12.70 21.86
CA LEU A 776 -14.83 11.26 21.72
C LEU A 776 -16.28 10.89 22.06
N THR A 777 -16.86 11.51 23.08
CA THR A 777 -18.24 11.24 23.57
C THR A 777 -19.32 12.00 22.81
N ARG A 778 -18.94 12.77 21.77
CA ARG A 778 -19.83 13.68 21.04
C ARG A 778 -21.12 13.01 20.56
N ALA A 779 -22.20 13.78 20.45
CA ALA A 779 -23.47 13.33 19.89
C ALA A 779 -23.28 12.79 18.47
N TYR A 780 -23.94 11.68 18.15
CA TYR A 780 -23.82 11.06 16.81
C TYR A 780 -24.95 10.06 16.53
N PRO A 781 -25.28 9.79 15.25
CA PRO A 781 -26.18 8.71 14.90
C PRO A 781 -25.46 7.36 15.05
N ARG A 782 -25.91 6.53 15.99
CA ARG A 782 -25.44 5.14 16.15
C ARG A 782 -25.92 4.28 14.99
N ALA A 783 -27.20 4.42 14.64
CA ALA A 783 -27.79 3.80 13.45
C ALA A 783 -28.83 4.72 12.81
N PHE A 784 -28.89 4.78 11.48
CA PHE A 784 -29.83 5.65 10.78
C PHE A 784 -30.23 5.08 9.41
N PRO A 785 -31.49 5.23 8.98
CA PRO A 785 -31.94 4.76 7.67
C PRO A 785 -31.45 5.67 6.54
N GLY A 786 -31.07 5.05 5.43
CA GLY A 786 -30.79 5.76 4.18
C GLY A 786 -29.35 6.23 4.01
N ARG A 787 -29.13 7.08 3.01
CA ARG A 787 -27.83 7.69 2.69
C ARG A 787 -27.60 8.91 3.58
N LEU A 788 -26.40 9.02 4.15
CA LEU A 788 -25.97 10.24 4.82
C LEU A 788 -25.81 11.39 3.83
N ASP A 789 -26.51 12.50 4.05
CA ASP A 789 -26.36 13.71 3.24
C ASP A 789 -25.44 14.73 3.93
N SER A 790 -25.52 14.85 5.26
CA SER A 790 -24.58 15.64 6.08
C SER A 790 -24.63 15.24 7.55
N LEU A 791 -23.49 15.26 8.21
CA LEU A 791 -23.35 15.08 9.66
C LEU A 791 -22.37 16.12 10.20
N THR A 792 -22.73 16.80 11.28
CA THR A 792 -21.82 17.68 12.01
C THR A 792 -22.15 17.63 13.49
N SER A 793 -21.16 17.33 14.31
CA SER A 793 -21.25 17.42 15.77
C SER A 793 -20.57 18.70 16.26
N GLY A 794 -21.15 19.36 17.27
CA GLY A 794 -20.59 20.56 17.86
C GLY A 794 -19.30 20.28 18.64
N THR A 795 -18.43 21.30 18.75
CA THR A 795 -17.16 21.18 19.50
C THR A 795 -17.35 21.04 21.02
N GLY A 796 -18.53 21.40 21.54
CA GLY A 796 -18.92 21.12 22.92
C GLY A 796 -19.44 19.70 23.14
N GLY A 797 -19.39 18.84 22.12
CA GLY A 797 -19.79 17.43 22.19
C GLY A 797 -21.30 17.18 22.18
N ARG A 798 -22.15 18.15 22.51
CA ARG A 798 -23.60 17.91 22.67
C ARG A 798 -24.45 18.23 21.43
N ASP A 799 -24.05 19.22 20.65
CA ASP A 799 -24.84 19.65 19.48
C ASP A 799 -24.65 18.69 18.31
N LEU A 800 -25.70 18.52 17.52
CA LEU A 800 -25.71 17.64 16.34
C LEU A 800 -26.61 18.24 15.25
N GLU A 801 -26.12 18.21 14.01
CA GLU A 801 -26.93 18.38 12.81
C GLU A 801 -26.75 17.16 11.90
N LEU A 802 -27.84 16.43 11.68
CA LEU A 802 -27.89 15.25 10.81
C LEU A 802 -28.94 15.49 9.71
N ALA A 803 -28.56 15.21 8.47
CA ALA A 803 -29.47 15.09 7.35
C ALA A 803 -29.18 13.79 6.58
N ALA A 804 -30.24 13.07 6.25
CA ALA A 804 -30.15 11.83 5.49
C ALA A 804 -31.43 11.58 4.67
N THR A 805 -31.29 10.73 3.65
CA THR A 805 -32.36 10.40 2.72
C THR A 805 -32.53 8.89 2.60
N VAL A 806 -33.73 8.40 2.91
CA VAL A 806 -34.09 6.99 2.67
C VAL A 806 -34.33 6.76 1.18
N VAL A 807 -33.66 5.75 0.60
CA VAL A 807 -33.62 5.52 -0.85
C VAL A 807 -34.40 4.28 -1.30
N SER A 808 -34.93 3.51 -0.35
CA SER A 808 -35.77 2.32 -0.60
C SER A 808 -36.70 2.08 0.59
N ASP A 809 -37.94 1.68 0.31
CA ASP A 809 -38.94 1.32 1.31
C ASP A 809 -38.58 0.03 2.07
N ASP A 810 -37.63 -0.75 1.56
CA ASP A 810 -37.16 -1.97 2.23
C ASP A 810 -36.29 -1.67 3.47
N ILE A 811 -35.72 -0.46 3.56
CA ILE A 811 -34.82 -0.07 4.67
C ILE A 811 -35.64 0.14 5.95
N GLY A 812 -35.20 -0.49 7.05
CA GLY A 812 -35.81 -0.30 8.37
C GLY A 812 -35.74 1.16 8.81
N CYS A 813 -36.89 1.78 9.11
CA CYS A 813 -36.98 3.21 9.33
C CYS A 813 -36.37 3.73 10.64
N GLN A 814 -35.93 2.84 11.53
CA GLN A 814 -35.59 3.21 12.90
C GLN A 814 -34.28 4.01 12.97
N LEU A 815 -34.38 5.27 13.36
CA LEU A 815 -33.26 6.14 13.71
C LEU A 815 -32.85 5.94 15.17
N ASP A 816 -31.56 6.10 15.43
CA ASP A 816 -30.97 6.04 16.76
C ASP A 816 -29.76 6.97 16.90
N VAL A 817 -29.88 7.99 17.77
CA VAL A 817 -28.87 9.03 17.99
C VAL A 817 -28.48 9.08 19.46
N TRP A 818 -27.18 9.07 19.74
CA TRP A 818 -26.60 9.34 21.04
C TRP A 818 -26.43 10.85 21.29
N VAL A 819 -26.69 11.30 22.52
CA VAL A 819 -26.39 12.65 23.00
C VAL A 819 -25.77 12.58 24.40
N PRO A 820 -24.52 13.06 24.63
CA PRO A 820 -23.84 12.92 25.92
C PRO A 820 -24.35 13.89 26.97
N GLY A 821 -24.24 13.52 28.25
CA GLY A 821 -24.38 14.36 29.45
C GLY A 821 -25.81 14.48 30.02
N GLU A 822 -25.92 14.85 31.29
CA GLU A 822 -27.15 14.76 32.10
C GLU A 822 -28.30 15.71 31.69
N ALA A 823 -28.01 16.84 31.04
CA ALA A 823 -29.07 17.79 30.68
C ALA A 823 -29.98 17.21 29.57
N PHE A 824 -31.30 17.37 29.70
CA PHE A 824 -32.25 16.94 28.68
C PHE A 824 -31.99 17.67 27.35
N PRO A 825 -31.80 16.96 26.21
CA PRO A 825 -31.44 17.59 24.95
C PRO A 825 -32.65 18.25 24.27
N GLN A 826 -32.46 19.42 23.68
CA GLN A 826 -33.49 20.01 22.81
C GLN A 826 -33.38 19.42 21.41
N VAL A 827 -34.34 18.57 21.07
CA VAL A 827 -34.37 17.85 19.78
C VAL A 827 -35.40 18.48 18.86
N ARG A 828 -35.01 18.77 17.62
CA ARG A 828 -35.90 19.13 16.52
C ARG A 828 -35.72 18.15 15.37
N THR A 829 -36.81 17.57 14.90
CA THR A 829 -36.79 16.66 13.77
C THR A 829 -37.70 17.15 12.65
N THR A 830 -37.31 16.86 11.40
CA THR A 830 -38.17 16.99 10.22
C THR A 830 -38.17 15.65 9.52
N GLY A 831 -39.33 15.10 9.15
CA GLY A 831 -39.40 13.80 8.47
C GLY A 831 -39.15 12.57 9.37
N VAL A 832 -39.13 12.75 10.69
CA VAL A 832 -39.02 11.66 11.68
C VAL A 832 -40.33 11.54 12.46
N ALA A 833 -41.05 10.44 12.28
CA ALA A 833 -42.23 10.08 13.05
C ALA A 833 -41.86 9.49 14.42
N ASP A 834 -42.73 9.67 15.40
CA ASP A 834 -42.64 9.07 16.73
C ASP A 834 -41.28 9.27 17.41
N ALA A 835 -40.69 10.46 17.24
CA ALA A 835 -39.41 10.77 17.85
C ALA A 835 -39.51 10.76 19.39
N THR A 836 -38.67 9.97 20.06
CA THR A 836 -38.60 9.86 21.52
C THR A 836 -37.19 10.08 22.01
N THR A 837 -37.07 10.69 23.20
CA THR A 837 -35.79 10.93 23.87
C THR A 837 -35.81 10.18 25.20
N THR A 838 -34.92 9.22 25.37
CA THR A 838 -34.83 8.35 26.56
C THR A 838 -33.51 8.58 27.28
N GLU A 839 -33.56 8.77 28.60
CA GLU A 839 -32.37 8.85 29.44
C GLU A 839 -31.69 7.48 29.52
N VAL A 840 -30.37 7.45 29.39
CA VAL A 840 -29.52 6.27 29.53
C VAL A 840 -28.28 6.64 30.35
N PRO A 841 -27.50 5.68 30.85
CA PRO A 841 -26.25 6.00 31.54
C PRO A 841 -25.37 6.94 30.71
N GLY A 842 -24.94 8.04 31.32
CA GLY A 842 -24.06 9.05 30.72
C GLY A 842 -24.69 9.99 29.68
N GLY A 843 -25.96 9.82 29.29
CA GLY A 843 -26.57 10.67 28.27
C GLY A 843 -28.00 10.28 27.87
N TRP A 844 -28.31 10.45 26.60
CA TRP A 844 -29.65 10.30 26.04
C TRP A 844 -29.63 9.58 24.71
N ARG A 845 -30.69 8.83 24.43
CA ARG A 845 -30.95 8.21 23.12
C ARG A 845 -32.16 8.86 22.48
N VAL A 846 -31.99 9.37 21.28
CA VAL A 846 -33.07 9.93 20.45
C VAL A 846 -33.38 8.92 19.36
N THR A 847 -34.57 8.34 19.40
CA THR A 847 -35.03 7.35 18.43
C THR A 847 -36.28 7.83 17.71
N GLY A 848 -36.58 7.27 16.54
CA GLY A 848 -37.79 7.57 15.77
C GLY A 848 -37.82 6.79 14.46
N CYS A 849 -38.83 7.00 13.63
CA CYS A 849 -38.99 6.33 12.33
C CYS A 849 -38.89 7.35 11.20
N ALA A 850 -37.94 7.19 10.28
CA ALA A 850 -37.78 8.00 9.08
C ALA A 850 -37.85 7.13 7.82
N SER A 851 -38.68 7.53 6.86
CA SER A 851 -38.95 6.79 5.62
C SER A 851 -38.67 7.59 4.35
N ASP A 852 -38.32 8.86 4.48
CA ASP A 852 -38.05 9.80 3.37
C ASP A 852 -36.80 10.64 3.71
N ALA A 853 -36.60 11.79 3.09
CA ALA A 853 -35.60 12.76 3.54
C ALA A 853 -35.96 13.32 4.94
N TYR A 854 -35.00 13.34 5.84
CA TYR A 854 -35.19 13.79 7.22
C TYR A 854 -33.99 14.57 7.75
N THR A 855 -34.25 15.35 8.80
CA THR A 855 -33.22 16.04 9.58
C THR A 855 -33.43 15.85 11.07
N VAL A 856 -32.32 15.86 11.81
CA VAL A 856 -32.29 15.84 13.27
C VAL A 856 -31.31 16.90 13.73
N SER A 857 -31.80 17.83 14.53
CA SER A 857 -31.01 18.90 15.15
C SER A 857 -31.10 18.72 16.67
N VAL A 858 -29.95 18.65 17.33
CA VAL A 858 -29.81 18.62 18.79
C VAL A 858 -29.06 19.87 19.20
N THR A 859 -29.62 20.63 20.14
CA THR A 859 -28.98 21.82 20.70
C THR A 859 -28.92 21.75 22.22
N SER A 860 -27.77 22.13 22.80
CA SER A 860 -27.53 22.23 24.24
C SER A 860 -28.29 23.37 24.91
#